data_AF-A0A651ETZ6-F1
#
_entry.id   AF-A0A651ETZ6-F1
#
_cell.length_a   1.000
_cell.length_b   1.000
_cell.length_c   1.000
_cell.angle_alpha   90.00
_cell.angle_beta   90.00
_cell.angle_gamma   90.00
#
_symmetry.space_group_name_H-M   'P 1'
#
loop_
_entity.id
_entity.type
_entity.pdbx_description
1 polymer ?
#
loop_
_entity_poly.entity_id
_entity_poly.type
_entity_poly.pdbx_seq_one_letter_code
_entity_poly.pdbx_strand_id
1 'polypeptide(L)'
;MTDKRVFHIDRECYVVFIGATKQDLRPFIRIGNSPRIPSEVTDEIRDVVITDRLTGSPVFESRTVEQSIGSDLRYLGDPDMVARFKTFVGHEDLPTEQFETTTREEKPKAEQSFVYFYRDGGMSVYVGQDKIFSLAELEKRDRHYIELTRRIKSELLKDPLRIQKTDLQGTGFLRCGEICMFFRDGQIGATPLTPDSFYALASKGIDPDLVSIWNVNDTSEELVRLFKRTRLKRSSVSVLHPRPEEIAPLARLFESSGDGPAAHIVTVGPDADIKRSGLQYTLAGDTRGIRVTGDLFVESVVIGSDTEPGASVLVHGTPRPVLRSANDKSDGLELLDAVPYTVSADDEPSDRTVSARYLSSWTPFVRAHVDSTTMLAVEQIDQLFARPPQGRARDQLVKSIEQRVKSIEAPSSGALAVYLHNAAVAVEGRVRRGGHDGGRPMQSLVNSLSRFAYAIHEDDVAAAPCRADLYWTPAARMVFFKPASPTMSVRNVEHSREVRGSLSALAADDPELYERERKELLDLLRRLRKGGMQTSAGSVGTSEAKTTSAADAKSADPKNADAQSSKDPSHSKNESEKSPGPEQKTKSSGTGTDGRSSESASSASRTSSSLSSGPSIVNTSASGSADASRRKKIIGIAALLILLLGAVFLLSPDLRSRVQDGFGRVVSGPDGIPADGVDTDPTADAPGEDVDVVADADAETDADAETDPDPAIPDTDTTVELDGNGMGLSFGSPSGISLDPALDAAGIYADLAISIADLIRVTNRIAVDSGFREMGDPPTEGPDPDLVLPDTVLILPDSRTYRVVSGDYIWFLAARSIRDDIQTILNRYESLMDNVVLSDLRSSDREDLARQLDEMAGQALSSAFAARIRAAAAIVRQENV
;
A
#
# COMPACT_ATOMS: atom_id res chain seq x y z
N MET A 1 -43.93 -11.06 10.18
CA MET A 1 -43.00 -11.40 9.08
C MET A 1 -41.61 -11.50 9.69
N THR A 2 -40.67 -12.21 9.09
CA THR A 2 -39.28 -12.19 9.61
C THR A 2 -38.74 -10.78 9.50
N ASP A 3 -38.28 -10.20 10.62
CA ASP A 3 -37.71 -8.84 10.64
C ASP A 3 -36.45 -8.73 9.76
N LYS A 4 -35.77 -9.86 9.53
CA LYS A 4 -34.59 -9.95 8.66
C LYS A 4 -34.99 -10.28 7.22
N ARG A 5 -34.62 -9.40 6.30
CA ARG A 5 -34.82 -9.54 4.84
C ARG A 5 -33.52 -9.63 4.03
N VAL A 6 -32.37 -9.30 4.61
CA VAL A 6 -31.06 -9.31 3.95
C VAL A 6 -30.22 -10.42 4.56
N PHE A 7 -29.62 -11.25 3.70
CA PHE A 7 -28.76 -12.36 4.07
C PHE A 7 -27.40 -12.21 3.37
N HIS A 8 -26.32 -12.19 4.14
CA HIS A 8 -24.94 -12.09 3.71
C HIS A 8 -24.44 -13.50 3.36
N ILE A 9 -24.10 -13.72 2.09
CA ILE A 9 -23.50 -14.98 1.62
C ILE A 9 -21.98 -14.93 1.78
N ASP A 10 -21.40 -13.75 1.52
CA ASP A 10 -20.03 -13.38 1.84
C ASP A 10 -19.92 -11.84 2.00
N ARG A 11 -18.71 -11.28 1.91
CA ARG A 11 -18.47 -9.83 2.02
C ARG A 11 -19.16 -9.00 0.93
N GLU A 12 -19.32 -9.54 -0.28
CA GLU A 12 -19.80 -8.80 -1.45
C GLU A 12 -20.92 -9.57 -2.19
N CYS A 13 -21.64 -10.45 -1.51
CA CYS A 13 -22.75 -11.19 -2.08
C CYS A 13 -23.90 -11.25 -1.07
N TYR A 14 -25.05 -10.76 -1.50
CA TYR A 14 -26.25 -10.62 -0.69
C TYR A 14 -27.43 -11.27 -1.39
N VAL A 15 -28.28 -11.93 -0.60
CA VAL A 15 -29.61 -12.37 -1.03
C VAL A 15 -30.65 -11.60 -0.24
N VAL A 16 -31.57 -10.95 -0.95
CA VAL A 16 -32.59 -10.08 -0.35
C VAL A 16 -33.98 -10.63 -0.65
N PHE A 17 -34.78 -10.84 0.40
CA PHE A 17 -36.16 -11.29 0.30
C PHE A 17 -37.11 -10.11 0.05
N ILE A 18 -37.59 -10.00 -1.19
CA ILE A 18 -38.48 -8.93 -1.65
C ILE A 18 -39.96 -9.33 -1.67
N GLY A 19 -40.29 -10.58 -1.34
CA GLY A 19 -41.66 -11.06 -1.29
C GLY A 19 -42.54 -10.24 -0.34
N ALA A 20 -43.69 -9.80 -0.83
CA ALA A 20 -44.80 -9.25 -0.08
C ALA A 20 -45.65 -10.38 0.51
N THR A 21 -45.82 -11.48 -0.23
CA THR A 21 -46.63 -12.63 0.19
C THR A 21 -45.83 -13.94 0.16
N LYS A 22 -46.37 -14.97 0.82
CA LYS A 22 -45.79 -16.33 0.78
C LYS A 22 -46.00 -17.03 -0.56
N GLN A 23 -46.86 -16.48 -1.42
CA GLN A 23 -47.21 -17.06 -2.71
C GLN A 23 -46.38 -16.44 -3.85
N ASP A 24 -45.56 -15.43 -3.53
CA ASP A 24 -44.70 -14.79 -4.52
C ASP A 24 -43.71 -15.81 -5.06
N LEU A 25 -43.78 -16.04 -6.37
CA LEU A 25 -42.88 -16.93 -7.07
C LEU A 25 -41.48 -16.31 -7.10
N ARG A 26 -40.48 -17.06 -6.62
CA ARG A 26 -39.07 -16.65 -6.58
C ARG A 26 -38.86 -15.29 -5.92
N PRO A 27 -39.12 -15.20 -4.60
CA PRO A 27 -39.22 -13.93 -3.89
C PRO A 27 -37.85 -13.32 -3.52
N PHE A 28 -36.76 -13.77 -4.14
CA PHE A 28 -35.41 -13.33 -3.84
C PHE A 28 -34.80 -12.57 -5.01
N ILE A 29 -34.11 -11.49 -4.66
CA ILE A 29 -33.13 -10.84 -5.54
C ILE A 29 -31.73 -11.12 -5.01
N ARG A 30 -30.76 -11.17 -5.91
CA ARG A 30 -29.35 -11.33 -5.57
C ARG A 30 -28.56 -10.09 -5.96
N ILE A 31 -27.66 -9.64 -5.08
CA ILE A 31 -26.74 -8.53 -5.32
C ILE A 31 -25.32 -9.07 -5.14
N GLY A 32 -24.57 -9.15 -6.24
CA GLY A 32 -23.25 -9.75 -6.29
C GLY A 32 -23.24 -11.29 -6.30
N ASN A 33 -22.07 -11.88 -6.48
CA ASN A 33 -21.92 -13.30 -6.80
C ASN A 33 -20.92 -14.00 -5.88
N SER A 34 -21.21 -15.25 -5.52
CA SER A 34 -20.40 -16.06 -4.64
C SER A 34 -20.53 -17.55 -4.98
N PRO A 35 -19.45 -18.35 -4.89
CA PRO A 35 -19.55 -19.81 -5.02
C PRO A 35 -20.23 -20.46 -3.81
N ARG A 36 -20.53 -19.70 -2.75
CA ARG A 36 -21.13 -20.19 -1.50
C ARG A 36 -22.65 -20.13 -1.48
N ILE A 37 -23.29 -19.65 -2.54
CA ILE A 37 -24.75 -19.61 -2.67
C ILE A 37 -25.28 -21.06 -2.72
N PRO A 38 -26.19 -21.46 -1.84
CA PRO A 38 -26.80 -22.79 -1.91
C PRO A 38 -27.61 -22.95 -3.21
N SER A 39 -27.50 -24.09 -3.88
CA SER A 39 -28.24 -24.34 -5.12
C SER A 39 -29.75 -24.26 -4.92
N GLU A 40 -30.27 -24.62 -3.75
CA GLU A 40 -31.70 -24.51 -3.45
C GLU A 40 -32.21 -23.06 -3.43
N VAL A 41 -31.32 -22.11 -3.13
CA VAL A 41 -31.63 -20.67 -3.15
C VAL A 41 -31.53 -20.16 -4.58
N THR A 42 -30.56 -20.61 -5.37
CA THR A 42 -30.37 -20.20 -6.77
C THR A 42 -31.65 -20.38 -7.60
N ASP A 43 -32.36 -21.50 -7.43
CA ASP A 43 -33.64 -21.77 -8.14
C ASP A 43 -34.77 -20.79 -7.81
N GLU A 44 -34.63 -20.08 -6.67
CA GLU A 44 -35.62 -19.17 -6.11
C GLU A 44 -35.23 -17.69 -6.32
N ILE A 45 -34.07 -17.45 -6.95
CA ILE A 45 -33.63 -16.12 -7.37
C ILE A 45 -34.19 -15.87 -8.77
N ARG A 46 -34.95 -14.78 -8.91
CA ARG A 46 -35.45 -14.33 -10.22
C ARG A 46 -34.57 -13.24 -10.81
N ASP A 47 -34.23 -12.25 -9.98
CA ASP A 47 -33.55 -11.05 -10.44
C ASP A 47 -32.15 -10.96 -9.82
N VAL A 48 -31.15 -10.73 -10.68
CA VAL A 48 -29.76 -10.50 -10.30
C VAL A 48 -29.43 -9.05 -10.60
N VAL A 49 -29.02 -8.32 -9.57
CA VAL A 49 -28.66 -6.91 -9.69
C VAL A 49 -27.18 -6.79 -10.03
N ILE A 50 -26.91 -6.23 -11.22
CA ILE A 50 -25.58 -5.90 -11.72
C ILE A 50 -25.28 -4.44 -11.40
N THR A 51 -24.40 -4.22 -10.43
CA THR A 51 -24.02 -2.89 -9.95
C THR A 51 -22.84 -2.33 -10.75
N ASP A 52 -22.73 -1.01 -10.87
CA ASP A 52 -21.57 -0.37 -11.53
C ASP A 52 -20.23 -0.69 -10.86
N ARG A 53 -20.24 -0.94 -9.55
CA ARG A 53 -19.06 -1.34 -8.75
C ARG A 53 -18.72 -2.83 -8.88
N LEU A 54 -19.53 -3.58 -9.63
CA LEU A 54 -19.42 -5.04 -9.82
C LEU A 54 -19.25 -5.77 -8.48
N THR A 55 -20.17 -5.53 -7.55
CA THR A 55 -20.22 -6.16 -6.22
C THR A 55 -20.07 -7.69 -6.37
N GLY A 56 -19.15 -8.32 -5.63
CA GLY A 56 -18.81 -9.74 -5.79
C GLY A 56 -17.84 -10.00 -6.94
N SER A 57 -17.77 -11.25 -7.40
CA SER A 57 -16.85 -11.64 -8.49
C SER A 57 -17.59 -12.14 -9.73
N PRO A 58 -17.49 -11.43 -10.88
CA PRO A 58 -18.13 -11.85 -12.13
C PRO A 58 -17.75 -13.25 -12.59
N VAL A 59 -16.53 -13.74 -12.28
CA VAL A 59 -16.03 -15.04 -12.74
C VAL A 59 -16.85 -16.24 -12.22
N PHE A 60 -17.62 -16.05 -11.14
CA PHE A 60 -18.51 -17.09 -10.61
C PHE A 60 -19.87 -17.13 -11.30
N GLU A 61 -20.18 -16.14 -12.14
CA GLU A 61 -21.51 -16.02 -12.72
C GLU A 61 -21.79 -17.03 -13.83
N SER A 62 -20.81 -17.33 -14.68
CA SER A 62 -20.95 -18.33 -15.75
C SER A 62 -21.46 -19.66 -15.22
N ARG A 63 -20.87 -20.13 -14.11
CA ARG A 63 -21.31 -21.36 -13.41
C ARG A 63 -22.72 -21.24 -12.84
N THR A 64 -23.10 -20.06 -12.35
CA THR A 64 -24.43 -19.84 -11.76
C THR A 64 -25.51 -19.84 -12.83
N VAL A 65 -25.25 -19.19 -13.98
CA VAL A 65 -26.17 -19.15 -15.12
C VAL A 65 -26.34 -20.55 -15.72
N GLU A 66 -25.26 -21.32 -15.87
CA GLU A 66 -25.30 -22.70 -16.36
C GLU A 66 -26.18 -23.62 -15.49
N GLN A 67 -26.15 -23.43 -14.16
CA GLN A 67 -27.02 -24.17 -13.24
C GLN A 67 -28.48 -23.73 -13.31
N SER A 68 -28.72 -22.50 -13.77
CA SER A 68 -30.03 -21.86 -13.81
C SER A 68 -30.70 -21.97 -15.19
N ILE A 69 -30.16 -22.78 -16.12
CA ILE A 69 -30.70 -22.95 -17.48
C ILE A 69 -32.15 -23.48 -17.40
N GLY A 70 -33.10 -22.63 -17.82
CA GLY A 70 -34.55 -22.90 -17.74
C GLY A 70 -35.29 -22.07 -16.68
N SER A 71 -34.57 -21.27 -15.90
CA SER A 71 -35.16 -20.29 -14.99
C SER A 71 -35.43 -18.96 -15.71
N ASP A 72 -36.54 -18.28 -15.38
CA ASP A 72 -36.82 -16.87 -15.72
C ASP A 72 -35.83 -15.87 -15.07
N LEU A 73 -34.52 -16.18 -15.05
CA LEU A 73 -33.47 -15.32 -14.51
C LEU A 73 -33.35 -14.04 -15.34
N ARG A 74 -33.21 -12.89 -14.66
CA ARG A 74 -33.07 -11.58 -15.31
C ARG A 74 -31.96 -10.78 -14.69
N TYR A 75 -31.31 -9.95 -15.51
CA TYR A 75 -30.31 -8.99 -15.04
C TYR A 75 -30.92 -7.60 -14.95
N LEU A 76 -30.75 -6.97 -13.78
CA LEU A 76 -31.18 -5.61 -13.47
C LEU A 76 -29.96 -4.71 -13.25
N GLY A 77 -29.88 -3.56 -13.91
CA GLY A 77 -28.77 -2.62 -13.75
C GLY A 77 -28.70 -1.60 -14.88
N ASP A 78 -27.64 -0.81 -14.90
CA ASP A 78 -27.31 0.08 -16.02
C ASP A 78 -27.23 -0.71 -17.33
N PRO A 79 -27.82 -0.27 -18.47
CA PRO A 79 -27.99 -1.11 -19.63
C PRO A 79 -26.64 -1.36 -20.32
N ASP A 80 -25.74 -0.38 -20.30
CA ASP A 80 -24.41 -0.52 -20.85
C ASP A 80 -23.59 -1.49 -20.00
N MET A 81 -23.68 -1.38 -18.67
CA MET A 81 -23.03 -2.33 -17.77
C MET A 81 -23.58 -3.75 -17.91
N VAL A 82 -24.90 -3.92 -17.95
CA VAL A 82 -25.55 -5.22 -18.14
C VAL A 82 -25.20 -5.82 -19.49
N ALA A 83 -25.15 -5.03 -20.57
CA ALA A 83 -24.73 -5.50 -21.89
C ALA A 83 -23.29 -6.01 -21.87
N ARG A 84 -22.35 -5.25 -21.31
CA ARG A 84 -20.96 -5.70 -21.13
C ARG A 84 -20.87 -6.98 -20.29
N PHE A 85 -21.64 -7.04 -19.21
CA PHE A 85 -21.69 -8.19 -18.31
C PHE A 85 -22.20 -9.45 -19.01
N LYS A 86 -23.26 -9.35 -19.83
CA LYS A 86 -23.75 -10.47 -20.66
C LYS A 86 -22.72 -10.96 -21.66
N THR A 87 -22.04 -10.04 -22.34
CA THR A 87 -20.95 -10.39 -23.27
C THR A 87 -19.84 -11.15 -22.56
N PHE A 88 -19.48 -10.74 -21.34
CA PHE A 88 -18.49 -11.46 -20.52
C PHE A 88 -18.97 -12.86 -20.13
N VAL A 89 -20.22 -13.00 -19.69
CA VAL A 89 -20.81 -14.28 -19.26
C VAL A 89 -21.11 -15.22 -20.45
N GLY A 90 -21.17 -14.70 -21.67
CA GLY A 90 -21.45 -15.48 -22.88
C GLY A 90 -22.94 -15.75 -23.13
N HIS A 91 -23.83 -14.96 -22.50
CA HIS A 91 -25.29 -15.16 -22.52
C HIS A 91 -26.00 -13.86 -22.92
N GLU A 92 -25.96 -13.51 -24.22
CA GLU A 92 -26.60 -12.31 -24.77
C GLU A 92 -28.13 -12.38 -24.76
N ASP A 93 -28.68 -13.58 -24.68
CA ASP A 93 -30.11 -13.90 -24.74
C ASP A 93 -30.87 -13.64 -23.42
N LEU A 94 -30.17 -13.42 -22.30
CA LEU A 94 -30.82 -13.13 -21.02
C LEU A 94 -31.69 -11.87 -21.12
N PRO A 95 -32.87 -11.82 -20.47
CA PRO A 95 -33.70 -10.61 -20.48
C PRO A 95 -33.02 -9.47 -19.72
N THR A 96 -33.08 -8.24 -20.26
CA THR A 96 -32.78 -6.99 -19.53
C THR A 96 -34.05 -6.18 -19.42
N GLU A 97 -34.36 -5.72 -18.21
CA GLU A 97 -35.47 -4.82 -17.97
C GLU A 97 -35.00 -3.36 -18.07
N GLN A 98 -35.78 -2.50 -18.71
CA GLN A 98 -35.48 -1.07 -18.79
C GLN A 98 -35.84 -0.42 -17.45
N PHE A 99 -34.97 0.45 -16.93
CA PHE A 99 -35.29 1.24 -15.74
C PHE A 99 -35.80 2.62 -16.12
N GLU A 100 -36.71 3.14 -15.29
CA GLU A 100 -37.19 4.51 -15.39
C GLU A 100 -36.18 5.44 -14.71
N THR A 101 -35.75 6.49 -15.42
CA THR A 101 -34.87 7.51 -14.83
C THR A 101 -35.71 8.53 -14.07
N THR A 102 -35.51 8.66 -12.77
CA THR A 102 -36.12 9.71 -11.93
C THR A 102 -35.05 10.58 -11.27
N THR A 103 -35.37 11.85 -11.01
CA THR A 103 -34.49 12.79 -10.29
C THR A 103 -34.70 12.78 -8.78
N ARG A 104 -35.79 12.15 -8.30
CA ARG A 104 -36.12 12.05 -6.89
C ARG A 104 -36.59 10.64 -6.57
N GLU A 105 -36.17 10.13 -5.41
CA GLU A 105 -36.75 8.92 -4.83
C GLU A 105 -38.22 9.21 -4.49
N GLU A 106 -39.11 8.68 -5.32
CA GLU A 106 -40.53 8.65 -4.98
C GLU A 106 -40.75 7.62 -3.89
N LYS A 107 -41.48 7.98 -2.82
CA LYS A 107 -41.82 6.97 -1.81
C LYS A 107 -42.63 5.86 -2.48
N PRO A 108 -42.18 4.60 -2.42
CA PRO A 108 -42.92 3.48 -2.97
C PRO A 108 -44.38 3.47 -2.52
N LYS A 109 -45.28 3.06 -3.41
CA LYS A 109 -46.63 2.66 -3.00
C LYS A 109 -46.51 1.50 -1.99
N ALA A 110 -47.43 1.46 -1.03
CA ALA A 110 -47.53 0.32 -0.12
C ALA A 110 -47.64 -0.97 -0.97
N GLU A 111 -46.91 -2.02 -0.57
CA GLU A 111 -46.86 -3.35 -1.22
C GLU A 111 -45.97 -3.52 -2.46
N GLN A 112 -45.29 -2.47 -2.93
CA GLN A 112 -44.33 -2.59 -4.04
C GLN A 112 -42.87 -2.59 -3.55
N SER A 113 -42.03 -3.34 -4.26
CA SER A 113 -40.58 -3.37 -4.03
C SER A 113 -39.88 -2.59 -5.13
N PHE A 114 -38.97 -1.68 -4.76
CA PHE A 114 -38.24 -0.83 -5.69
C PHE A 114 -36.74 -0.97 -5.49
N VAL A 115 -35.99 -0.87 -6.59
CA VAL A 115 -34.54 -0.80 -6.59
C VAL A 115 -34.13 0.53 -7.22
N TYR A 116 -33.44 1.38 -6.48
CA TYR A 116 -32.91 2.64 -6.99
C TYR A 116 -31.41 2.50 -7.25
N PHE A 117 -30.98 2.94 -8.43
CA PHE A 117 -29.58 3.04 -8.82
C PHE A 117 -29.16 4.52 -8.84
N TYR A 118 -28.01 4.83 -8.26
CA TYR A 118 -27.49 6.18 -8.18
C TYR A 118 -26.30 6.36 -9.11
N ARG A 119 -26.05 7.61 -9.53
CA ARG A 119 -24.94 7.95 -10.45
C ARG A 119 -23.54 7.67 -9.90
N ASP A 120 -23.41 7.57 -8.58
CA ASP A 120 -22.14 7.23 -7.90
C ASP A 120 -21.89 5.71 -7.85
N GLY A 121 -22.74 4.92 -8.54
CA GLY A 121 -22.73 3.47 -8.56
C GLY A 121 -23.31 2.83 -7.29
N GLY A 122 -23.86 3.62 -6.37
CA GLY A 122 -24.62 3.11 -5.24
C GLY A 122 -25.98 2.55 -5.67
N MET A 123 -26.61 1.80 -4.77
CA MET A 123 -28.01 1.39 -4.91
C MET A 123 -28.70 1.24 -3.57
N SER A 124 -30.03 1.27 -3.60
CA SER A 124 -30.89 0.97 -2.45
C SER A 124 -32.06 0.08 -2.86
N VAL A 125 -32.54 -0.74 -1.91
CA VAL A 125 -33.73 -1.58 -2.10
C VAL A 125 -34.77 -1.20 -1.05
N TYR A 126 -35.98 -0.93 -1.51
CA TYR A 126 -37.15 -0.65 -0.69
C TYR A 126 -38.18 -1.75 -0.85
N VAL A 127 -38.85 -2.09 0.25
CA VAL A 127 -40.03 -2.97 0.26
C VAL A 127 -41.14 -2.23 0.99
N GLY A 128 -42.16 -1.80 0.25
CA GLY A 128 -43.06 -0.76 0.74
C GLY A 128 -42.27 0.51 1.05
N GLN A 129 -42.53 1.15 2.19
CA GLN A 129 -41.85 2.40 2.56
C GLN A 129 -40.49 2.20 3.25
N ASP A 130 -40.12 0.96 3.54
CA ASP A 130 -38.93 0.65 4.33
C ASP A 130 -37.71 0.44 3.41
N LYS A 131 -36.65 1.22 3.65
CA LYS A 131 -35.33 1.00 3.07
C LYS A 131 -34.70 -0.20 3.76
N ILE A 132 -34.61 -1.34 3.08
CA ILE A 132 -34.09 -2.58 3.66
C ILE A 132 -32.63 -2.84 3.30
N PHE A 133 -32.12 -2.19 2.25
CA PHE A 133 -30.76 -2.38 1.76
C PHE A 133 -30.18 -1.07 1.23
N SER A 134 -28.90 -0.84 1.50
CA SER A 134 -28.11 0.23 0.89
C SER A 134 -26.70 -0.26 0.60
N LEU A 135 -26.30 -0.28 -0.67
CA LEU A 135 -24.98 -0.77 -1.06
C LEU A 135 -23.86 0.08 -0.45
N ALA A 136 -24.01 1.41 -0.44
CA ALA A 136 -22.98 2.31 0.10
C ALA A 136 -22.73 2.11 1.60
N GLU A 137 -23.79 1.90 2.40
CA GLU A 137 -23.68 1.63 3.84
C GLU A 137 -23.01 0.27 4.09
N LEU A 138 -23.42 -0.76 3.31
CA LEU A 138 -22.90 -2.11 3.44
C LEU A 138 -21.46 -2.25 2.95
N GLU A 139 -21.07 -1.52 1.90
CA GLU A 139 -19.69 -1.48 1.40
C GLU A 139 -18.71 -1.07 2.52
N LYS A 140 -19.08 -0.02 3.26
CA LYS A 140 -18.32 0.48 4.42
C LYS A 140 -18.38 -0.46 5.62
N ARG A 141 -19.57 -0.99 5.94
CA ARG A 141 -19.80 -1.83 7.12
C ARG A 141 -19.17 -3.22 7.00
N ASP A 142 -19.43 -3.89 5.88
CA ASP A 142 -19.03 -5.28 5.64
C ASP A 142 -17.63 -5.37 5.04
N ARG A 143 -16.97 -4.22 4.82
CA ARG A 143 -15.60 -4.09 4.31
C ARG A 143 -15.45 -4.83 2.98
N HIS A 144 -16.25 -4.42 1.99
CA HIS A 144 -16.06 -4.83 0.59
C HIS A 144 -14.61 -4.63 0.18
N TYR A 145 -14.15 -5.32 -0.85
CA TYR A 145 -12.74 -5.34 -1.24
C TYR A 145 -12.16 -3.92 -1.45
N ILE A 146 -12.94 -3.03 -2.07
CA ILE A 146 -12.55 -1.63 -2.27
C ILE A 146 -12.34 -0.90 -0.92
N GLU A 147 -13.27 -1.07 0.03
CA GLU A 147 -13.16 -0.51 1.38
C GLU A 147 -11.99 -1.12 2.15
N LEU A 148 -11.87 -2.45 2.12
CA LEU A 148 -10.80 -3.19 2.78
C LEU A 148 -9.42 -2.72 2.31
N THR A 149 -9.20 -2.65 0.98
CA THR A 149 -7.92 -2.21 0.43
C THR A 149 -7.63 -0.75 0.77
N ARG A 150 -8.65 0.13 0.88
CA ARG A 150 -8.47 1.51 1.36
C ARG A 150 -7.99 1.55 2.80
N ARG A 151 -8.58 0.75 3.70
CA ARG A 151 -8.16 0.67 5.10
C ARG A 151 -6.77 0.09 5.27
N ILE A 152 -6.48 -1.02 4.58
CA ILE A 152 -5.14 -1.63 4.55
C ILE A 152 -4.10 -0.59 4.08
N LYS A 153 -4.41 0.14 3.01
CA LYS A 153 -3.53 1.18 2.48
C LYS A 153 -3.30 2.32 3.48
N SER A 154 -4.37 2.82 4.11
CA SER A 154 -4.29 3.87 5.14
C SER A 154 -3.41 3.43 6.30
N GLU A 155 -3.56 2.19 6.76
CA GLU A 155 -2.79 1.64 7.87
C GLU A 155 -1.32 1.43 7.47
N LEU A 156 -1.04 0.86 6.29
CA LEU A 156 0.31 0.70 5.75
C LEU A 156 1.07 2.03 5.64
N LEU A 157 0.41 3.13 5.28
CA LEU A 157 1.06 4.44 5.16
C LEU A 157 1.58 4.99 6.50
N LYS A 158 1.09 4.46 7.63
CA LYS A 158 1.61 4.76 8.97
C LYS A 158 2.92 4.04 9.27
N ASP A 159 3.25 2.95 8.57
CA ASP A 159 4.50 2.21 8.76
C ASP A 159 5.71 3.08 8.32
N PRO A 160 6.62 3.45 9.25
CA PRO A 160 7.79 4.28 8.95
C PRO A 160 8.88 3.50 8.21
N LEU A 161 8.83 2.16 8.23
CA LEU A 161 9.81 1.26 7.63
C LEU A 161 9.25 0.55 6.39
N ARG A 162 8.10 1.00 5.86
CA ARG A 162 7.58 0.51 4.58
C ARG A 162 8.59 0.73 3.45
N ILE A 163 8.56 -0.16 2.48
CA ILE A 163 9.35 -0.04 1.25
C ILE A 163 8.74 1.08 0.40
N GLN A 164 9.54 2.10 0.14
CA GLN A 164 9.20 3.25 -0.67
C GLN A 164 9.62 3.04 -2.12
N LYS A 165 9.02 3.78 -3.04
CA LYS A 165 9.41 3.75 -4.45
C LYS A 165 10.89 4.14 -4.68
N THR A 166 11.45 4.99 -3.83
CA THR A 166 12.88 5.37 -3.84
C THR A 166 13.81 4.19 -3.57
N ASP A 167 13.29 3.16 -2.93
CA ASP A 167 14.06 2.00 -2.48
C ASP A 167 14.24 0.98 -3.60
N LEU A 168 13.42 1.14 -4.63
CA LEU A 168 13.30 0.28 -5.79
C LEU A 168 13.78 1.00 -7.06
N GLN A 169 14.56 2.08 -6.92
CA GLN A 169 15.12 2.83 -8.06
C GLN A 169 16.21 2.04 -8.79
N GLY A 170 16.91 1.14 -8.12
CA GLY A 170 17.85 0.24 -8.79
C GLY A 170 17.15 -0.87 -9.57
N THR A 171 17.93 -1.77 -10.17
CA THR A 171 17.41 -3.01 -10.74
C THR A 171 17.53 -4.12 -9.70
N GLY A 172 16.50 -4.95 -9.54
CA GLY A 172 16.51 -5.97 -8.52
C GLY A 172 15.28 -6.86 -8.48
N PHE A 173 15.19 -7.64 -7.41
CA PHE A 173 14.06 -8.51 -7.13
C PHE A 173 13.80 -8.58 -5.63
N LEU A 174 12.60 -9.02 -5.25
CA LEU A 174 12.25 -9.31 -3.87
C LEU A 174 11.16 -10.38 -3.84
N ARG A 175 11.05 -11.08 -2.71
CA ARG A 175 10.02 -12.09 -2.49
C ARG A 175 9.09 -11.65 -1.37
N CYS A 176 7.83 -12.05 -1.45
CA CYS A 176 6.83 -11.93 -0.40
C CYS A 176 5.98 -13.21 -0.39
N GLY A 177 6.35 -14.19 0.45
CA GLY A 177 5.76 -15.52 0.47
C GLY A 177 5.91 -16.21 -0.87
N GLU A 178 4.80 -16.51 -1.53
CA GLU A 178 4.79 -17.12 -2.87
C GLU A 178 4.98 -16.10 -4.00
N ILE A 179 4.84 -14.80 -3.69
CA ILE A 179 4.91 -13.72 -4.67
C ILE A 179 6.36 -13.32 -4.88
N CYS A 180 6.85 -13.50 -6.09
CA CYS A 180 8.12 -12.97 -6.55
C CYS A 180 7.89 -11.66 -7.31
N MET A 181 8.71 -10.66 -7.03
CA MET A 181 8.66 -9.35 -7.65
C MET A 181 10.01 -8.98 -8.23
N PHE A 182 9.98 -8.28 -9.35
CA PHE A 182 11.13 -7.64 -9.96
C PHE A 182 10.89 -6.16 -9.98
N PHE A 183 11.96 -5.39 -9.82
CA PHE A 183 11.88 -3.95 -9.90
C PHE A 183 13.02 -3.36 -10.69
N ARG A 184 12.74 -2.23 -11.34
CA ARG A 184 13.72 -1.40 -12.03
C ARG A 184 13.17 0.01 -12.10
N ASP A 185 13.99 1.00 -11.71
CA ASP A 185 13.64 2.41 -11.82
C ASP A 185 12.29 2.76 -11.14
N GLY A 186 11.97 2.05 -10.04
CA GLY A 186 10.75 2.19 -9.26
C GLY A 186 9.50 1.57 -9.88
N GLN A 187 9.60 0.88 -11.01
CA GLN A 187 8.54 0.04 -11.56
C GLN A 187 8.66 -1.38 -11.04
N ILE A 188 7.53 -2.05 -10.80
CA ILE A 188 7.49 -3.39 -10.24
C ILE A 188 6.62 -4.30 -11.11
N GLY A 189 7.14 -5.50 -11.39
CA GLY A 189 6.38 -6.64 -11.91
C GLY A 189 6.29 -7.76 -10.88
N ALA A 190 5.15 -8.44 -10.76
CA ALA A 190 4.90 -9.47 -9.76
C ALA A 190 4.28 -10.76 -10.32
N THR A 191 4.56 -11.90 -9.67
CA THR A 191 4.03 -13.23 -10.01
C THR A 191 4.10 -14.20 -8.82
N PRO A 192 3.17 -15.16 -8.66
CA PRO A 192 1.84 -15.14 -9.25
C PRO A 192 0.95 -14.12 -8.52
N LEU A 193 -0.21 -13.81 -9.11
CA LEU A 193 -1.30 -13.15 -8.41
C LEU A 193 -2.06 -14.19 -7.56
N THR A 194 -2.13 -13.98 -6.25
CA THR A 194 -2.72 -14.89 -5.24
C THR A 194 -3.91 -14.25 -4.50
N PRO A 195 -4.82 -15.04 -3.88
CA PRO A 195 -6.01 -14.56 -3.17
C PRO A 195 -5.78 -13.37 -2.23
N ASP A 196 -4.65 -13.44 -1.50
CA ASP A 196 -4.29 -12.47 -0.48
C ASP A 196 -3.18 -11.52 -0.92
N SER A 197 -2.85 -11.43 -2.21
CA SER A 197 -1.70 -10.65 -2.69
C SER A 197 -1.64 -9.23 -2.17
N PHE A 198 -2.77 -8.51 -2.16
CA PHE A 198 -2.80 -7.14 -1.65
C PHE A 198 -2.45 -7.06 -0.17
N TYR A 199 -3.01 -7.96 0.65
CA TYR A 199 -2.72 -8.02 2.08
C TYR A 199 -1.31 -8.55 2.36
N ALA A 200 -0.89 -9.62 1.68
CA ALA A 200 0.42 -10.24 1.82
C ALA A 200 1.53 -9.20 1.62
N LEU A 201 1.47 -8.44 0.52
CA LEU A 201 2.40 -7.34 0.25
C LEU A 201 2.36 -6.26 1.34
N ALA A 202 1.17 -5.77 1.70
CA ALA A 202 1.01 -4.73 2.72
C ALA A 202 1.53 -5.17 4.10
N SER A 203 1.27 -6.41 4.51
CA SER A 203 1.73 -6.98 5.77
C SER A 203 3.25 -7.06 5.88
N LYS A 204 3.94 -7.02 4.73
CA LYS A 204 5.40 -7.00 4.60
C LYS A 204 5.97 -5.60 4.37
N GLY A 205 5.14 -4.56 4.50
CA GLY A 205 5.54 -3.17 4.30
C GLY A 205 5.69 -2.80 2.81
N ILE A 206 5.22 -3.63 1.88
CA ILE A 206 5.27 -3.36 0.44
C ILE A 206 3.92 -2.79 0.03
N ASP A 207 3.94 -1.61 -0.58
CA ASP A 207 2.74 -1.01 -1.13
C ASP A 207 2.26 -1.77 -2.39
N PRO A 208 1.11 -2.47 -2.35
CA PRO A 208 0.63 -3.26 -3.50
C PRO A 208 0.35 -2.37 -4.71
N ASP A 209 0.08 -1.09 -4.48
CA ASP A 209 -0.19 -0.10 -5.51
C ASP A 209 1.05 0.30 -6.33
N LEU A 210 2.26 -0.09 -5.90
CA LEU A 210 3.50 0.07 -6.67
C LEU A 210 3.66 -1.00 -7.77
N VAL A 211 2.89 -2.09 -7.70
CA VAL A 211 2.94 -3.16 -8.70
C VAL A 211 2.24 -2.72 -9.98
N SER A 212 3.04 -2.43 -11.00
CA SER A 212 2.59 -1.94 -12.30
C SER A 212 2.29 -3.04 -13.31
N ILE A 213 2.83 -4.24 -13.08
CA ILE A 213 2.75 -5.39 -13.98
C ILE A 213 2.44 -6.64 -13.16
N TRP A 214 1.40 -7.37 -13.53
CA TRP A 214 1.04 -8.65 -12.90
C TRP A 214 1.08 -9.76 -13.94
N ASN A 215 1.77 -10.85 -13.63
CA ASN A 215 1.67 -12.09 -14.38
C ASN A 215 0.59 -12.98 -13.76
N VAL A 216 -0.38 -13.34 -14.59
CA VAL A 216 -1.60 -14.03 -14.19
C VAL A 216 -1.81 -15.22 -15.11
N ASN A 217 -2.10 -16.38 -14.52
CA ASN A 217 -2.20 -17.63 -15.27
C ASN A 217 -3.64 -17.96 -15.68
N ASP A 218 -4.62 -17.40 -14.98
CA ASP A 218 -6.03 -17.74 -15.09
C ASP A 218 -6.96 -16.55 -14.85
N THR A 219 -8.19 -16.68 -15.36
CA THR A 219 -9.26 -15.74 -15.07
C THR A 219 -9.82 -16.04 -13.68
N SER A 220 -9.31 -15.32 -12.67
CA SER A 220 -9.58 -15.60 -11.26
C SER A 220 -10.28 -14.45 -10.52
N GLU A 221 -10.71 -14.69 -9.28
CA GLU A 221 -11.28 -13.64 -8.42
C GLU A 221 -10.23 -12.57 -8.06
N GLU A 222 -8.97 -12.96 -7.98
CA GLU A 222 -7.86 -12.06 -7.70
C GLU A 222 -7.67 -11.04 -8.81
N LEU A 223 -7.85 -11.46 -10.07
CA LEU A 223 -7.79 -10.57 -11.22
C LEU A 223 -8.95 -9.56 -11.20
N VAL A 224 -10.15 -10.01 -10.82
CA VAL A 224 -11.30 -9.12 -10.58
C VAL A 224 -10.98 -8.07 -9.52
N ARG A 225 -10.42 -8.51 -8.38
CA ARG A 225 -10.00 -7.64 -7.28
C ARG A 225 -8.95 -6.62 -7.74
N LEU A 226 -7.95 -7.05 -8.51
CA LEU A 226 -6.95 -6.16 -9.11
C LEU A 226 -7.60 -5.10 -10.01
N PHE A 227 -8.54 -5.48 -10.88
CA PHE A 227 -9.24 -4.52 -11.75
C PHE A 227 -10.15 -3.56 -10.98
N LYS A 228 -10.85 -4.03 -9.94
CA LYS A 228 -11.60 -3.15 -9.02
C LYS A 228 -10.70 -2.07 -8.42
N ARG A 229 -9.54 -2.47 -7.89
CA ARG A 229 -8.55 -1.54 -7.30
C ARG A 229 -8.02 -0.55 -8.33
N THR A 230 -7.71 -1.03 -9.53
CA THR A 230 -7.16 -0.23 -10.62
C THR A 230 -8.16 0.83 -11.09
N ARG A 231 -9.43 0.45 -11.28
CA ARG A 231 -10.52 1.37 -11.65
C ARG A 231 -10.75 2.43 -10.57
N LEU A 232 -10.78 2.04 -9.30
CA LEU A 232 -10.93 2.97 -8.18
C LEU A 232 -9.84 4.05 -8.17
N LYS A 233 -8.58 3.65 -8.40
CA LYS A 233 -7.44 4.56 -8.41
C LYS A 233 -7.32 5.39 -9.68
N ARG A 234 -8.09 5.08 -10.72
CA ARG A 234 -7.92 5.63 -12.08
C ARG A 234 -6.47 5.51 -12.56
N SER A 235 -5.80 4.45 -12.15
CA SER A 235 -4.42 4.14 -12.54
C SER A 235 -4.43 3.10 -13.66
N SER A 236 -3.29 2.90 -14.32
CA SER A 236 -3.11 1.80 -15.26
C SER A 236 -2.33 0.64 -14.65
N VAL A 237 -2.75 -0.58 -14.98
CA VAL A 237 -2.00 -1.81 -14.67
C VAL A 237 -1.77 -2.61 -15.94
N SER A 238 -0.61 -3.27 -16.03
CA SER A 238 -0.34 -4.23 -17.11
C SER A 238 -0.64 -5.63 -16.61
N VAL A 239 -1.45 -6.38 -17.34
CA VAL A 239 -1.68 -7.80 -17.04
C VAL A 239 -1.03 -8.63 -18.14
N LEU A 240 -0.13 -9.49 -17.72
CA LEU A 240 0.55 -10.48 -18.53
C LEU A 240 -0.22 -11.79 -18.39
N HIS A 241 -0.78 -12.29 -19.48
CA HIS A 241 -1.58 -13.52 -19.49
C HIS A 241 -1.26 -14.36 -20.75
N PRO A 242 -1.17 -15.70 -20.65
CA PRO A 242 -0.83 -16.57 -21.79
C PRO A 242 -1.91 -16.59 -22.88
N ARG A 243 -3.16 -16.27 -22.52
CA ARG A 243 -4.33 -16.24 -23.40
C ARG A 243 -5.11 -14.93 -23.20
N PRO A 244 -4.60 -13.78 -23.67
CA PRO A 244 -5.17 -12.46 -23.39
C PRO A 244 -6.63 -12.33 -23.85
N GLU A 245 -7.03 -13.07 -24.89
CA GLU A 245 -8.40 -13.14 -25.39
C GLU A 245 -9.40 -13.67 -24.36
N GLU A 246 -8.96 -14.49 -23.40
CA GLU A 246 -9.82 -15.00 -22.32
C GLU A 246 -10.11 -13.95 -21.25
N ILE A 247 -9.12 -13.08 -20.97
CA ILE A 247 -9.26 -12.03 -19.96
C ILE A 247 -9.77 -10.71 -20.54
N ALA A 248 -9.73 -10.54 -21.87
CA ALA A 248 -10.17 -9.31 -22.53
C ALA A 248 -11.64 -8.96 -22.24
N PRO A 249 -12.61 -9.89 -22.30
CA PRO A 249 -13.99 -9.61 -21.89
C PRO A 249 -14.09 -9.18 -20.43
N LEU A 250 -13.28 -9.76 -19.53
CA LEU A 250 -13.27 -9.38 -18.12
C LEU A 250 -12.76 -7.94 -17.92
N ALA A 251 -11.63 -7.57 -18.53
CA ALA A 251 -11.09 -6.23 -18.39
C ALA A 251 -12.04 -5.16 -18.93
N ARG A 252 -12.78 -5.46 -20.01
CA ARG A 252 -13.82 -4.57 -20.55
C ARG A 252 -14.92 -4.24 -19.55
N LEU A 253 -15.20 -5.11 -18.57
CA LEU A 253 -16.16 -4.80 -17.50
C LEU A 253 -15.69 -3.63 -16.61
N PHE A 254 -14.39 -3.38 -16.55
CA PHE A 254 -13.79 -2.37 -15.68
C PHE A 254 -13.34 -1.11 -16.43
N GLU A 255 -13.61 -1.01 -17.73
CA GLU A 255 -13.42 0.21 -18.51
C GLU A 255 -14.39 1.29 -18.02
N SER A 256 -13.89 2.52 -17.87
CA SER A 256 -14.75 3.65 -17.51
C SER A 256 -15.41 4.20 -18.77
N SER A 257 -16.70 4.54 -18.71
CA SER A 257 -17.42 5.12 -19.85
C SER A 257 -16.81 6.48 -20.25
N GLY A 258 -15.86 6.48 -21.19
CA GLY A 258 -15.27 7.69 -21.79
C GLY A 258 -13.78 7.91 -21.54
N ASP A 259 -13.20 7.27 -20.52
CA ASP A 259 -11.76 7.27 -20.28
C ASP A 259 -11.23 5.90 -20.67
N GLY A 260 -10.18 5.85 -21.50
CA GLY A 260 -9.59 4.59 -22.01
C GLY A 260 -9.32 3.53 -20.92
N PRO A 261 -9.00 2.30 -21.31
CA PRO A 261 -9.01 1.17 -20.39
C PRO A 261 -8.11 1.40 -19.17
N ALA A 262 -8.68 1.24 -17.98
CA ALA A 262 -7.95 1.30 -16.72
C ALA A 262 -6.93 0.16 -16.60
N ALA A 263 -7.08 -0.94 -17.34
CA ALA A 263 -6.11 -2.01 -17.42
C ALA A 263 -5.62 -2.20 -18.85
N HIS A 264 -4.31 -2.20 -19.05
CA HIS A 264 -3.71 -2.57 -20.32
C HIS A 264 -3.40 -4.07 -20.30
N ILE A 265 -4.21 -4.86 -20.99
CA ILE A 265 -3.89 -6.27 -21.21
C ILE A 265 -2.78 -6.37 -22.25
N VAL A 266 -1.69 -7.03 -21.90
CA VAL A 266 -0.57 -7.29 -22.82
C VAL A 266 -0.52 -8.78 -23.09
N THR A 267 -0.56 -9.14 -24.37
CA THR A 267 -0.42 -10.51 -24.83
C THR A 267 0.96 -11.05 -24.47
N VAL A 268 0.98 -12.15 -23.72
CA VAL A 268 2.18 -12.95 -23.51
C VAL A 268 2.11 -14.14 -24.45
N GLY A 269 2.73 -14.02 -25.62
CA GLY A 269 3.14 -15.22 -26.35
C GLY A 269 4.32 -15.87 -25.63
N PRO A 270 4.56 -17.19 -25.81
CA PRO A 270 5.90 -17.73 -25.60
C PRO A 270 6.87 -16.87 -26.41
N ASP A 271 7.85 -16.25 -25.75
CA ASP A 271 8.82 -15.31 -26.35
C ASP A 271 8.30 -13.89 -26.66
N ALA A 272 7.15 -13.47 -26.11
CA ALA A 272 6.73 -12.07 -26.24
C ALA A 272 7.67 -11.14 -25.45
N ASP A 273 8.36 -10.30 -26.20
CA ASP A 273 9.30 -9.32 -25.67
C ASP A 273 8.56 -8.05 -25.25
N ILE A 274 8.26 -7.93 -23.96
CA ILE A 274 7.49 -6.79 -23.44
C ILE A 274 8.49 -5.71 -23.04
N LYS A 275 8.74 -4.78 -23.97
CA LYS A 275 9.48 -3.55 -23.71
C LYS A 275 8.53 -2.48 -23.19
N ARG A 276 8.47 -2.31 -21.87
CA ARG A 276 7.75 -1.20 -21.25
C ARG A 276 8.69 -0.44 -20.34
N SER A 277 8.90 0.85 -20.64
CA SER A 277 9.61 1.78 -19.76
C SER A 277 11.02 1.33 -19.33
N GLY A 278 11.77 0.69 -20.23
CA GLY A 278 13.14 0.23 -19.95
C GLY A 278 13.24 -1.13 -19.25
N LEU A 279 12.13 -1.69 -18.76
CA LEU A 279 12.05 -3.09 -18.38
C LEU A 279 11.71 -3.93 -19.61
N GLN A 280 12.55 -4.94 -19.85
CA GLN A 280 12.32 -5.96 -20.88
C GLN A 280 12.00 -7.27 -20.15
N TYR A 281 10.75 -7.72 -20.26
CA TYR A 281 10.34 -9.00 -19.72
C TYR A 281 10.24 -9.99 -20.86
N THR A 282 10.89 -11.14 -20.71
CA THR A 282 10.67 -12.28 -21.59
C THR A 282 10.03 -13.37 -20.75
N LEU A 283 8.73 -13.59 -20.91
CA LEU A 283 8.09 -14.74 -20.28
C LEU A 283 8.50 -16.00 -21.06
N ALA A 284 9.21 -16.90 -20.38
CA ALA A 284 9.44 -18.22 -20.93
C ALA A 284 8.09 -18.96 -20.94
N GLY A 285 7.75 -19.63 -22.04
CA GLY A 285 6.42 -20.17 -22.30
C GLY A 285 5.93 -21.29 -21.38
N ASP A 286 6.69 -21.66 -20.34
CA ASP A 286 6.16 -22.46 -19.26
C ASP A 286 5.54 -21.55 -18.20
N THR A 287 4.32 -21.86 -17.77
CA THR A 287 3.54 -21.08 -16.79
C THR A 287 4.17 -20.99 -15.39
N ARG A 288 5.42 -21.46 -15.22
CA ARG A 288 6.09 -21.59 -13.92
C ARG A 288 7.24 -20.63 -13.73
N GLY A 289 7.59 -19.81 -14.73
CA GLY A 289 8.64 -18.83 -14.52
C GLY A 289 8.56 -17.52 -15.27
N ILE A 290 9.19 -16.50 -14.67
CA ILE A 290 9.46 -15.21 -15.31
C ILE A 290 10.96 -15.13 -15.55
N ARG A 291 11.33 -14.90 -16.81
CA ARG A 291 12.68 -14.51 -17.18
C ARG A 291 12.71 -12.98 -17.35
N VAL A 292 13.59 -12.34 -16.61
CA VAL A 292 13.91 -10.92 -16.79
C VAL A 292 15.24 -10.83 -17.51
N THR A 293 15.21 -10.20 -18.67
CA THR A 293 16.37 -9.89 -19.49
C THR A 293 16.53 -8.37 -19.52
N GLY A 294 17.75 -7.87 -19.47
CA GLY A 294 17.98 -6.43 -19.58
C GLY A 294 19.44 -6.08 -19.50
N ASP A 295 19.82 -4.97 -20.10
CA ASP A 295 21.22 -4.56 -20.29
C ASP A 295 22.04 -4.47 -18.99
N LEU A 296 21.38 -4.28 -17.84
CA LEU A 296 22.02 -4.22 -16.51
C LEU A 296 22.26 -5.58 -15.89
N PHE A 297 21.55 -6.61 -16.35
CA PHE A 297 21.88 -7.97 -16.01
C PHE A 297 22.87 -8.45 -17.07
N VAL A 298 24.12 -8.65 -16.68
CA VAL A 298 25.13 -9.28 -17.56
C VAL A 298 24.59 -10.62 -18.11
N GLU A 299 23.65 -11.25 -17.39
CA GLU A 299 23.05 -12.54 -17.72
C GLU A 299 21.60 -12.66 -17.18
N SER A 300 20.71 -13.45 -17.81
CA SER A 300 19.27 -13.48 -17.45
C SER A 300 18.96 -13.98 -16.02
N VAL A 301 18.01 -13.34 -15.34
CA VAL A 301 17.42 -13.80 -14.07
C VAL A 301 16.14 -14.57 -14.36
N VAL A 302 16.06 -15.81 -13.89
CA VAL A 302 14.90 -16.69 -14.05
C VAL A 302 14.35 -17.03 -12.68
N ILE A 303 13.07 -16.79 -12.48
CA ILE A 303 12.35 -17.27 -11.31
C ILE A 303 11.48 -18.42 -11.78
N GLY A 304 11.62 -19.63 -11.21
CA GLY A 304 10.84 -20.79 -11.62
C GLY A 304 11.32 -22.12 -11.06
N SER A 305 10.59 -23.21 -11.35
CA SER A 305 10.90 -24.56 -10.85
C SER A 305 11.98 -25.29 -11.63
N ASP A 306 12.28 -24.86 -12.86
CA ASP A 306 13.12 -25.63 -13.77
C ASP A 306 14.35 -24.82 -14.23
N THR A 307 15.53 -25.45 -14.17
CA THR A 307 16.78 -24.87 -14.67
C THR A 307 16.76 -24.91 -16.20
N GLU A 308 16.48 -23.79 -16.86
CA GLU A 308 16.80 -23.66 -18.28
C GLU A 308 18.32 -23.48 -18.48
N PRO A 309 18.94 -24.19 -19.45
CA PRO A 309 20.33 -23.95 -19.82
C PRO A 309 20.54 -22.49 -20.25
N GLY A 310 21.48 -21.77 -19.63
CA GLY A 310 21.85 -20.40 -20.00
C GLY A 310 21.19 -19.28 -19.17
N ALA A 311 20.32 -19.61 -18.21
CA ALA A 311 20.03 -18.69 -17.11
C ALA A 311 21.28 -18.49 -16.26
N SER A 312 21.41 -17.37 -15.55
CA SER A 312 22.56 -17.17 -14.66
C SER A 312 22.21 -17.00 -13.22
N VAL A 313 20.97 -16.60 -12.96
CA VAL A 313 20.44 -16.49 -11.63
C VAL A 313 19.10 -17.21 -11.65
N LEU A 314 19.02 -18.34 -10.94
CA LEU A 314 17.76 -19.04 -10.71
C LEU A 314 17.25 -18.69 -9.31
N VAL A 315 16.03 -18.17 -9.21
CA VAL A 315 15.26 -18.16 -7.96
C VAL A 315 14.28 -19.32 -8.03
N HIS A 316 14.57 -20.35 -7.24
CA HIS A 316 13.74 -21.54 -7.25
C HIS A 316 12.49 -21.37 -6.37
N GLY A 317 11.31 -21.72 -6.89
CA GLY A 317 10.01 -21.65 -6.18
C GLY A 317 9.80 -22.72 -5.10
N THR A 318 10.85 -23.09 -4.36
CA THR A 318 10.75 -23.97 -3.19
C THR A 318 10.30 -23.20 -1.95
N PRO A 319 9.82 -23.86 -0.88
CA PRO A 319 9.47 -23.20 0.38
C PRO A 319 10.61 -22.30 0.90
N ARG A 320 11.86 -22.72 0.66
CA ARG A 320 13.06 -21.90 0.78
C ARG A 320 13.59 -21.58 -0.61
N PRO A 321 13.39 -20.37 -1.11
CA PRO A 321 13.88 -19.97 -2.41
C PRO A 321 15.38 -19.74 -2.30
N VAL A 322 16.09 -20.33 -3.23
CA VAL A 322 17.54 -20.29 -3.24
C VAL A 322 17.98 -19.64 -4.53
N LEU A 323 18.81 -18.61 -4.39
CA LEU A 323 19.51 -17.96 -5.48
C LEU A 323 20.70 -18.82 -5.88
N ARG A 324 20.68 -19.37 -7.09
CA ARG A 324 21.77 -20.22 -7.62
C ARG A 324 22.31 -19.67 -8.93
N SER A 325 23.61 -19.87 -9.16
CA SER A 325 24.12 -19.80 -10.53
C SER A 325 23.74 -21.05 -11.29
N ALA A 326 23.40 -20.93 -12.57
CA ALA A 326 23.10 -22.13 -13.35
C ALA A 326 24.30 -23.06 -13.52
N ASN A 327 25.52 -22.53 -13.48
CA ASN A 327 26.74 -23.32 -13.66
C ASN A 327 27.19 -24.03 -12.38
N ASP A 328 26.65 -23.67 -11.22
CA ASP A 328 27.10 -24.17 -9.92
C ASP A 328 25.91 -24.51 -9.03
N LYS A 329 25.67 -25.82 -8.90
CA LYS A 329 24.57 -26.40 -8.12
C LYS A 329 24.89 -26.52 -6.62
N SER A 330 26.15 -26.32 -6.21
CA SER A 330 26.62 -26.60 -4.84
C SER A 330 26.22 -25.51 -3.86
N ASP A 331 26.32 -24.25 -4.27
CA ASP A 331 26.14 -23.11 -3.37
C ASP A 331 24.96 -22.26 -3.79
N GLY A 332 23.93 -22.26 -2.95
CA GLY A 332 22.76 -21.44 -3.15
C GLY A 332 22.52 -20.54 -1.95
N LEU A 333 22.21 -19.28 -2.22
CA LEU A 333 21.88 -18.30 -1.18
C LEU A 333 20.37 -18.34 -0.91
N GLU A 334 19.98 -18.66 0.33
CA GLU A 334 18.59 -18.56 0.75
C GLU A 334 18.14 -17.08 0.75
N LEU A 335 17.06 -16.79 0.04
CA LEU A 335 16.51 -15.43 -0.01
C LEU A 335 15.59 -15.20 1.19
N LEU A 336 15.73 -14.03 1.79
CA LEU A 336 14.92 -13.58 2.90
C LEU A 336 13.62 -12.97 2.39
N ASP A 337 12.54 -13.25 3.10
CA ASP A 337 11.22 -12.73 2.76
C ASP A 337 11.15 -11.22 2.97
N ALA A 338 10.49 -10.53 2.03
CA ALA A 338 10.28 -9.08 1.98
C ALA A 338 11.55 -8.20 1.98
N VAL A 339 12.71 -8.76 1.64
CA VAL A 339 13.95 -7.99 1.48
C VAL A 339 14.15 -7.59 0.02
N PRO A 340 14.26 -6.29 -0.31
CA PRO A 340 14.66 -5.85 -1.65
C PRO A 340 16.12 -6.19 -1.95
N TYR A 341 16.38 -7.04 -2.93
CA TYR A 341 17.71 -7.36 -3.45
C TYR A 341 18.00 -6.51 -4.69
N THR A 342 18.80 -5.47 -4.54
CA THR A 342 19.28 -4.64 -5.64
C THR A 342 20.52 -5.27 -6.25
N VAL A 343 20.49 -5.59 -7.54
CA VAL A 343 21.65 -6.10 -8.27
C VAL A 343 22.57 -4.93 -8.60
N SER A 344 23.81 -5.01 -8.12
CA SER A 344 24.85 -4.05 -8.42
C SER A 344 25.51 -4.40 -9.76
N ALA A 345 25.60 -3.42 -10.66
CA ALA A 345 26.41 -3.53 -11.88
C ALA A 345 27.91 -3.32 -11.60
N ASP A 346 28.25 -2.72 -10.46
CA ASP A 346 29.63 -2.51 -10.05
C ASP A 346 30.32 -3.83 -9.66
N ASP A 347 31.65 -3.85 -9.79
CA ASP A 347 32.52 -4.88 -9.20
C ASP A 347 32.34 -4.98 -7.68
N GLU A 348 33.01 -5.97 -7.08
CA GLU A 348 33.04 -6.17 -5.63
C GLU A 348 33.31 -4.85 -4.86
N PRO A 349 32.53 -4.51 -3.83
CA PRO A 349 32.65 -3.23 -3.16
C PRO A 349 34.02 -3.07 -2.51
N SER A 350 34.55 -1.86 -2.54
CA SER A 350 35.78 -1.52 -1.82
C SER A 350 35.59 -1.68 -0.31
N ASP A 351 36.66 -1.94 0.43
CA ASP A 351 36.61 -2.05 1.90
C ASP A 351 36.01 -0.80 2.57
N ARG A 352 36.27 0.38 1.99
CA ARG A 352 35.71 1.65 2.46
C ARG A 352 34.19 1.69 2.25
N THR A 353 33.72 1.22 1.09
CA THR A 353 32.29 1.10 0.80
C THR A 353 31.63 0.12 1.77
N VAL A 354 32.26 -1.04 2.01
CA VAL A 354 31.76 -2.04 2.95
C VAL A 354 31.64 -1.48 4.36
N SER A 355 32.69 -0.84 4.87
CA SER A 355 32.68 -0.22 6.18
C SER A 355 31.55 0.82 6.29
N ALA A 356 31.51 1.79 5.38
CA ALA A 356 30.57 2.90 5.49
C ALA A 356 29.11 2.50 5.27
N ARG A 357 28.84 1.62 4.29
CA ARG A 357 27.47 1.31 3.83
C ARG A 357 26.87 0.10 4.54
N TYR A 358 27.67 -0.91 4.90
CA TYR A 358 27.17 -2.21 5.36
C TYR A 358 27.55 -2.58 6.79
N LEU A 359 28.56 -1.95 7.38
CA LEU A 359 28.93 -2.21 8.77
C LEU A 359 28.53 -1.04 9.67
N SER A 360 29.10 0.14 9.45
CA SER A 360 28.88 1.32 10.29
C SER A 360 27.43 1.82 10.28
N SER A 361 26.65 1.52 9.22
CA SER A 361 25.22 1.84 9.15
C SER A 361 24.38 1.03 10.16
N TRP A 362 24.86 -0.15 10.57
CA TRP A 362 24.21 -1.01 11.56
C TRP A 362 24.71 -0.78 12.99
N THR A 363 25.91 -0.22 13.18
CA THR A 363 26.52 -0.02 14.50
C THR A 363 25.61 0.68 15.52
N PRO A 364 24.85 1.74 15.18
CA PRO A 364 23.90 2.36 16.12
C PRO A 364 22.82 1.39 16.63
N PHE A 365 22.38 0.45 15.78
CA PHE A 365 21.38 -0.56 16.13
C PHE A 365 21.93 -1.67 16.98
N VAL A 366 23.10 -2.17 16.59
CA VAL A 366 23.78 -3.23 17.33
C VAL A 366 24.08 -2.73 18.75
N ARG A 367 24.53 -1.48 18.90
CA ARG A 367 24.79 -0.84 20.20
C ARG A 367 23.60 -0.86 21.15
N ALA A 368 22.38 -0.78 20.63
CA ALA A 368 21.18 -0.79 21.47
C ALA A 368 20.82 -2.18 22.04
N HIS A 369 21.40 -3.28 21.53
CA HIS A 369 20.94 -4.65 21.82
C HIS A 369 22.03 -5.63 22.26
N VAL A 370 23.28 -5.19 22.39
CA VAL A 370 24.39 -6.09 22.71
C VAL A 370 25.20 -5.56 23.89
N ASP A 371 25.86 -6.48 24.61
CA ASP A 371 26.72 -6.15 25.74
C ASP A 371 28.03 -5.46 25.30
N SER A 372 28.76 -4.90 26.26
CA SER A 372 30.02 -4.20 26.02
C SER A 372 31.13 -5.07 25.39
N THR A 373 31.16 -6.38 25.67
CA THR A 373 32.15 -7.31 25.10
C THR A 373 31.87 -7.56 23.62
N THR A 374 30.59 -7.79 23.29
CA THR A 374 30.11 -7.93 21.91
C THR A 374 30.30 -6.64 21.12
N MET A 375 30.02 -5.48 21.73
CA MET A 375 30.29 -4.18 21.10
C MET A 375 31.75 -3.96 20.78
N LEU A 376 32.66 -4.39 21.66
CA LEU A 376 34.10 -4.28 21.37
C LEU A 376 34.51 -5.13 20.17
N ALA A 377 33.87 -6.28 19.93
CA ALA A 377 34.09 -7.08 18.72
C ALA A 377 33.63 -6.32 17.46
N VAL A 378 32.44 -5.70 17.51
CA VAL A 378 31.87 -4.87 16.44
C VAL A 378 32.79 -3.69 16.11
N GLU A 379 33.27 -2.95 17.11
CA GLU A 379 34.19 -1.82 16.92
C GLU A 379 35.53 -2.25 16.31
N GLN A 380 36.06 -3.41 16.71
CA GLN A 380 37.29 -3.97 16.14
C GLN A 380 37.08 -4.42 14.68
N ILE A 381 35.91 -4.96 14.32
CA ILE A 381 35.56 -5.29 12.94
C ILE A 381 35.45 -4.00 12.12
N ASP A 382 34.76 -2.97 12.60
CA ASP A 382 34.70 -1.66 11.94
C ASP A 382 36.10 -1.08 11.70
N GLN A 383 36.99 -1.16 12.71
CA GLN A 383 38.39 -0.72 12.58
C GLN A 383 39.15 -1.50 11.49
N LEU A 384 38.94 -2.82 11.41
CA LEU A 384 39.57 -3.68 10.42
C LEU A 384 39.21 -3.26 8.98
N PHE A 385 38.01 -2.73 8.74
CA PHE A 385 37.58 -2.29 7.40
C PHE A 385 37.84 -0.80 7.13
N ALA A 386 37.66 0.08 8.11
CA ALA A 386 37.85 1.51 7.94
C ALA A 386 39.33 1.90 7.75
N ARG A 387 40.24 1.27 8.52
CA ARG A 387 41.69 1.54 8.51
C ARG A 387 42.46 0.25 8.77
N PRO A 388 42.61 -0.64 7.77
CA PRO A 388 43.23 -1.94 7.97
C PRO A 388 44.69 -1.77 8.45
N PRO A 389 45.04 -2.21 9.67
CA PRO A 389 46.44 -2.26 10.08
C PRO A 389 47.23 -3.20 9.14
N GLN A 390 48.54 -2.96 9.03
CA GLN A 390 49.44 -3.77 8.20
C GLN A 390 50.32 -4.71 9.03
N GLY A 391 50.80 -5.80 8.42
CA GLY A 391 51.73 -6.76 9.02
C GLY A 391 51.22 -7.36 10.34
N ARG A 392 52.10 -7.43 11.35
CA ARG A 392 51.79 -8.07 12.65
C ARG A 392 50.62 -7.44 13.41
N ALA A 393 50.42 -6.13 13.27
CA ALA A 393 49.31 -5.43 13.92
C ALA A 393 47.95 -5.93 13.38
N ARG A 394 47.90 -6.25 12.08
CA ARG A 394 46.74 -6.90 11.46
C ARG A 394 46.46 -8.26 12.05
N ASP A 395 47.48 -9.11 12.13
CA ASP A 395 47.32 -10.46 12.65
C ASP A 395 46.86 -10.47 14.12
N GLN A 396 47.36 -9.53 14.92
CA GLN A 396 46.92 -9.36 16.31
C GLN A 396 45.46 -8.90 16.40
N LEU A 397 45.06 -7.92 15.58
CA LEU A 397 43.68 -7.46 15.52
C LEU A 397 42.74 -8.60 15.08
N VAL A 398 43.09 -9.32 14.02
CA VAL A 398 42.30 -10.45 13.50
C VAL A 398 42.13 -11.54 14.55
N LYS A 399 43.19 -11.91 15.29
CA LYS A 399 43.10 -12.88 16.39
C LYS A 399 42.24 -12.40 17.55
N SER A 400 42.31 -11.10 17.89
CA SER A 400 41.45 -10.50 18.91
C SER A 400 39.98 -10.57 18.49
N ILE A 401 39.67 -10.17 17.25
CA ILE A 401 38.32 -10.25 16.68
C ILE A 401 37.85 -11.71 16.72
N GLU A 402 38.65 -12.65 16.23
CA GLU A 402 38.31 -14.07 16.18
C GLU A 402 37.96 -14.62 17.57
N GLN A 403 38.76 -14.31 18.59
CA GLN A 403 38.52 -14.76 19.97
C GLN A 403 37.18 -14.23 20.51
N ARG A 404 36.85 -12.96 20.24
CA ARG A 404 35.60 -12.34 20.70
C ARG A 404 34.40 -12.82 19.91
N VAL A 405 34.54 -12.94 18.60
CA VAL A 405 33.50 -13.51 17.73
C VAL A 405 33.19 -14.93 18.21
N LYS A 406 34.20 -15.75 18.55
CA LYS A 406 34.00 -17.10 19.10
C LYS A 406 33.21 -17.14 20.41
N SER A 407 33.31 -16.11 21.25
CA SER A 407 32.52 -16.03 22.49
C SER A 407 31.04 -15.69 22.28
N ILE A 408 30.65 -15.24 21.08
CA ILE A 408 29.23 -15.03 20.75
C ILE A 408 28.62 -16.40 20.44
N GLU A 409 27.80 -16.97 21.33
CA GLU A 409 27.18 -18.28 21.09
C GLU A 409 26.12 -18.20 19.98
N ALA A 410 25.26 -17.18 20.06
CA ALA A 410 24.23 -16.84 19.09
C ALA A 410 24.06 -15.30 19.04
N PRO A 411 23.62 -14.73 17.90
CA PRO A 411 23.33 -13.30 17.83
C PRO A 411 22.14 -12.97 18.75
N SER A 412 22.30 -11.97 19.63
CA SER A 412 21.24 -11.54 20.56
C SER A 412 20.11 -10.73 19.90
N SER A 413 20.30 -10.33 18.64
CA SER A 413 19.33 -9.55 17.86
C SER A 413 19.54 -9.76 16.36
N GLY A 414 18.48 -9.55 15.58
CA GLY A 414 18.56 -9.59 14.12
C GLY A 414 19.55 -8.58 13.53
N ALA A 415 19.69 -7.40 14.14
CA ALA A 415 20.69 -6.41 13.72
C ALA A 415 22.13 -6.92 13.88
N LEU A 416 22.44 -7.62 14.99
CA LEU A 416 23.75 -8.25 15.17
C LEU A 416 23.96 -9.40 14.19
N ALA A 417 22.94 -10.23 13.93
CA ALA A 417 23.02 -11.32 12.96
C ALA A 417 23.37 -10.78 11.56
N VAL A 418 22.68 -9.73 11.12
CA VAL A 418 22.93 -9.05 9.85
C VAL A 418 24.32 -8.42 9.80
N TYR A 419 24.75 -7.75 10.88
CA TYR A 419 26.10 -7.17 10.95
C TYR A 419 27.19 -8.23 10.81
N LEU A 420 27.07 -9.35 11.55
CA LEU A 420 28.04 -10.44 11.51
C LEU A 420 28.05 -11.15 10.16
N HIS A 421 26.90 -11.29 9.49
CA HIS A 421 26.82 -11.75 8.11
C HIS A 421 27.62 -10.83 7.17
N ASN A 422 27.37 -9.52 7.20
CA ASN A 422 28.09 -8.57 6.36
C ASN A 422 29.59 -8.62 6.61
N ALA A 423 30.01 -8.74 7.88
CA ALA A 423 31.41 -8.89 8.25
C ALA A 423 32.01 -10.19 7.67
N ALA A 424 31.28 -11.31 7.73
CA ALA A 424 31.72 -12.59 7.18
C ALA A 424 31.96 -12.48 5.66
N VAL A 425 30.97 -11.97 4.92
CA VAL A 425 31.02 -11.78 3.46
C VAL A 425 32.18 -10.86 3.09
N ALA A 426 32.38 -9.78 3.85
CA ALA A 426 33.47 -8.83 3.61
C ALA A 426 34.87 -9.43 3.85
N VAL A 427 35.05 -10.21 4.92
CA VAL A 427 36.33 -10.88 5.22
C VAL A 427 36.62 -11.92 4.15
N GLU A 428 35.62 -12.66 3.70
CA GLU A 428 35.76 -13.66 2.63
C GLU A 428 36.12 -13.00 1.28
N GLY A 429 35.49 -11.88 0.93
CA GLY A 429 35.85 -11.06 -0.23
C GLY A 429 37.33 -10.63 -0.20
N ARG A 430 37.80 -10.12 0.95
CA ARG A 430 39.21 -9.78 1.15
C ARG A 430 40.16 -10.96 1.00
N VAL A 431 39.83 -12.13 1.55
CA VAL A 431 40.68 -13.33 1.42
C VAL A 431 40.82 -13.73 -0.04
N ARG A 432 39.73 -13.64 -0.82
CA ARG A 432 39.74 -13.94 -2.25
C ARG A 432 40.56 -12.94 -3.07
N ARG A 433 40.42 -11.63 -2.80
CA ARG A 433 41.19 -10.56 -3.48
C ARG A 433 42.68 -10.58 -3.13
N GLY A 434 43.03 -10.90 -1.89
CA GLY A 434 44.37 -10.72 -1.34
C GLY A 434 45.43 -11.74 -1.75
N GLY A 435 45.07 -12.81 -2.49
CA GLY A 435 46.02 -13.87 -2.84
C GLY A 435 46.78 -14.42 -1.62
N HIS A 436 48.08 -14.73 -1.77
CA HIS A 436 48.93 -15.28 -0.70
C HIS A 436 49.03 -14.39 0.57
N ASP A 437 48.67 -13.11 0.50
CA ASP A 437 48.67 -12.18 1.64
C ASP A 437 47.42 -12.33 2.55
N GLY A 438 46.47 -13.20 2.18
CA GLY A 438 45.33 -13.55 3.04
C GLY A 438 45.75 -14.12 4.39
N GLY A 439 46.89 -14.81 4.47
CA GLY A 439 47.43 -15.37 5.71
C GLY A 439 46.49 -16.40 6.38
N ARG A 440 47.07 -17.32 7.18
CA ARG A 440 46.26 -18.22 8.02
C ARG A 440 45.29 -17.50 8.98
N PRO A 441 45.59 -16.30 9.53
CA PRO A 441 44.68 -15.61 10.45
C PRO A 441 43.34 -15.19 9.83
N MET A 442 43.32 -14.60 8.62
CA MET A 442 42.03 -14.18 8.02
C MET A 442 41.16 -15.38 7.68
N GLN A 443 41.74 -16.48 7.20
CA GLN A 443 40.96 -17.70 6.96
C GLN A 443 40.34 -18.25 8.25
N SER A 444 41.07 -18.18 9.37
CA SER A 444 40.54 -18.57 10.69
C SER A 444 39.38 -17.67 11.12
N LEU A 445 39.47 -16.37 10.84
CA LEU A 445 38.38 -15.42 11.08
C LEU A 445 37.17 -15.68 10.16
N VAL A 446 37.37 -15.98 8.87
CA VAL A 446 36.30 -16.41 7.96
C VAL A 446 35.57 -17.61 8.55
N ASN A 447 36.30 -18.65 8.97
CA ASN A 447 35.70 -19.85 9.55
C ASN A 447 34.93 -19.58 10.85
N SER A 448 35.32 -18.54 11.60
CA SER A 448 34.66 -18.16 12.85
C SER A 448 33.41 -17.29 12.61
N LEU A 449 33.40 -16.50 11.54
CA LEU A 449 32.27 -15.66 11.13
C LEU A 449 31.27 -16.42 10.24
N SER A 450 31.71 -17.42 9.48
CA SER A 450 30.86 -18.17 8.53
C SER A 450 29.72 -18.92 9.20
N ARG A 451 29.85 -19.26 10.49
CA ARG A 451 28.75 -19.80 11.30
C ARG A 451 27.56 -18.84 11.42
N PHE A 452 27.77 -17.54 11.21
CA PHE A 452 26.71 -16.50 11.19
C PHE A 452 26.29 -16.11 9.77
N ALA A 453 27.14 -16.37 8.75
CA ALA A 453 26.88 -15.99 7.37
C ALA A 453 25.60 -16.62 6.77
N TYR A 454 25.08 -17.68 7.38
CA TYR A 454 23.87 -18.38 6.95
C TYR A 454 22.80 -18.49 8.04
N ALA A 455 22.96 -17.74 9.13
CA ALA A 455 22.07 -17.83 10.29
C ALA A 455 21.00 -16.74 10.33
N ILE A 456 20.89 -15.88 9.31
CA ILE A 456 19.83 -14.87 9.27
C ILE A 456 18.51 -15.59 8.99
N HIS A 457 17.63 -15.60 9.98
CA HIS A 457 16.28 -16.12 9.85
C HIS A 457 15.30 -15.02 9.43
N GLU A 458 14.14 -15.39 8.91
CA GLU A 458 13.08 -14.44 8.56
C GLU A 458 12.65 -13.60 9.77
N ASP A 459 12.67 -14.19 10.98
CA ASP A 459 12.38 -13.50 12.24
C ASP A 459 13.40 -12.40 12.56
N ASP A 460 14.67 -12.59 12.17
CA ASP A 460 15.72 -11.59 12.35
C ASP A 460 15.48 -10.38 11.45
N VAL A 461 15.02 -10.60 10.22
CA VAL A 461 14.64 -9.53 9.28
C VAL A 461 13.39 -8.81 9.74
N ALA A 462 12.41 -9.55 10.28
CA ALA A 462 11.22 -8.95 10.87
C ALA A 462 11.57 -8.05 12.07
N ALA A 463 12.60 -8.41 12.84
CA ALA A 463 13.15 -7.60 13.92
C ALA A 463 14.10 -6.48 13.47
N ALA A 464 14.65 -6.57 12.25
CA ALA A 464 15.59 -5.60 11.70
C ALA A 464 15.36 -5.40 10.19
N PRO A 465 14.32 -4.64 9.79
CA PRO A 465 13.99 -4.43 8.38
C PRO A 465 15.21 -3.95 7.59
N CYS A 466 15.53 -4.64 6.51
CA CYS A 466 16.75 -4.40 5.74
C CYS A 466 16.49 -4.42 4.24
N ARG A 467 17.51 -4.02 3.49
CA ARG A 467 17.62 -4.18 2.03
C ARG A 467 18.95 -4.84 1.72
N ALA A 468 19.03 -5.54 0.61
CA ALA A 468 20.24 -6.21 0.17
C ALA A 468 20.79 -5.57 -1.10
N ASP A 469 22.11 -5.43 -1.17
CA ASP A 469 22.83 -5.21 -2.41
C ASP A 469 23.53 -6.52 -2.79
N LEU A 470 23.20 -7.05 -3.98
CA LEU A 470 23.75 -8.27 -4.55
C LEU A 470 24.86 -7.90 -5.53
N TYR A 471 26.09 -8.26 -5.19
CA TYR A 471 27.24 -8.18 -6.09
C TYR A 471 27.44 -9.55 -6.72
N TRP A 472 27.28 -9.60 -8.04
CA TRP A 472 27.33 -10.83 -8.80
C TRP A 472 28.46 -10.77 -9.82
N THR A 473 29.56 -11.45 -9.54
CA THR A 473 30.69 -11.57 -10.46
C THR A 473 30.95 -13.05 -10.79
N PRO A 474 31.63 -13.37 -11.90
CA PRO A 474 32.00 -14.75 -12.21
C PRO A 474 32.80 -15.45 -11.10
N ALA A 475 33.51 -14.69 -10.28
CA ALA A 475 34.35 -15.19 -9.19
C ALA A 475 33.65 -15.18 -7.81
N ALA A 476 32.53 -14.46 -7.67
CA ALA A 476 31.97 -14.13 -6.37
C ALA A 476 30.46 -13.87 -6.41
N ARG A 477 29.75 -14.40 -5.43
CA ARG A 477 28.39 -13.97 -5.08
C ARG A 477 28.45 -13.38 -3.68
N MET A 478 28.15 -12.10 -3.56
CA MET A 478 28.22 -11.41 -2.28
C MET A 478 26.92 -10.66 -2.04
N VAL A 479 26.34 -10.88 -0.87
CA VAL A 479 25.15 -10.17 -0.44
C VAL A 479 25.52 -9.34 0.77
N PHE A 480 25.23 -8.05 0.67
CA PHE A 480 25.38 -7.14 1.78
C PHE A 480 24.05 -6.52 2.13
N PHE A 481 23.69 -6.59 3.41
CA PHE A 481 22.47 -6.00 3.91
C PHE A 481 22.72 -4.59 4.47
N LYS A 482 21.82 -3.66 4.21
CA LYS A 482 21.81 -2.31 4.80
C LYS A 482 20.46 -2.07 5.51
N PRO A 483 20.40 -1.18 6.50
CA PRO A 483 19.14 -0.79 7.12
C PRO A 483 18.09 -0.39 6.09
N ALA A 484 16.82 -0.76 6.32
CA ALA A 484 15.73 -0.39 5.43
C ALA A 484 15.44 1.11 5.40
N SER A 485 15.94 1.89 6.35
CA SER A 485 15.86 3.34 6.34
C SER A 485 17.08 3.94 7.04
N PRO A 486 17.61 5.10 6.61
CA PRO A 486 18.61 5.83 7.40
C PRO A 486 18.04 6.31 8.75
N THR A 487 16.72 6.49 8.85
CA THR A 487 16.02 6.89 10.08
C THR A 487 15.55 5.70 10.89
N MET A 488 16.02 4.48 10.59
CA MET A 488 15.66 3.31 11.38
C MET A 488 16.01 3.61 12.86
N SER A 489 15.07 3.36 13.76
CA SER A 489 15.30 3.35 15.22
C SER A 489 14.57 2.16 15.84
N VAL A 490 14.90 1.79 17.09
CA VAL A 490 14.17 0.74 17.83
C VAL A 490 12.67 1.05 17.86
N ARG A 491 12.32 2.30 18.15
CA ARG A 491 10.94 2.79 18.14
C ARG A 491 10.25 2.62 16.79
N ASN A 492 10.95 2.87 15.68
CA ASN A 492 10.38 2.70 14.34
C ASN A 492 10.14 1.22 14.01
N VAL A 493 11.00 0.31 14.49
CA VAL A 493 10.80 -1.14 14.33
C VAL A 493 9.58 -1.61 15.12
N GLU A 494 9.44 -1.17 16.37
CA GLU A 494 8.28 -1.49 17.21
C GLU A 494 6.98 -0.96 16.58
N HIS A 495 6.98 0.30 16.14
CA HIS A 495 5.82 0.89 15.48
C HIS A 495 5.46 0.16 14.17
N SER A 496 6.46 -0.22 13.35
CA SER A 496 6.23 -1.04 12.16
C SER A 496 5.58 -2.39 12.52
N ARG A 497 6.02 -3.04 13.62
CA ARG A 497 5.42 -4.28 14.11
C ARG A 497 3.96 -4.11 14.53
N GLU A 498 3.63 -3.02 15.23
CA GLU A 498 2.25 -2.69 15.61
C GLU A 498 1.34 -2.48 14.40
N VAL A 499 1.81 -1.72 13.41
CA VAL A 499 1.08 -1.48 12.16
C VAL A 499 0.84 -2.81 11.43
N ARG A 500 1.85 -3.67 11.32
CA ARG A 500 1.72 -5.00 10.70
C ARG A 500 0.74 -5.92 11.45
N GLY A 501 0.72 -5.86 12.79
CA GLY A 501 -0.28 -6.54 13.60
C GLY A 501 -1.70 -6.05 13.31
N SER A 502 -1.89 -4.74 13.18
CA SER A 502 -3.18 -4.12 12.86
C SER A 502 -3.68 -4.48 11.47
N LEU A 503 -2.78 -4.59 10.49
CA LEU A 503 -3.11 -5.06 9.14
C LEU A 503 -3.71 -6.47 9.15
N SER A 504 -3.18 -7.38 9.99
CA SER A 504 -3.69 -8.75 10.09
C SER A 504 -5.14 -8.81 10.58
N ALA A 505 -5.49 -7.97 11.56
CA ALA A 505 -6.86 -7.85 12.05
C ALA A 505 -7.82 -7.32 10.97
N LEU A 506 -7.37 -6.41 10.09
CA LEU A 506 -8.18 -5.89 9.00
C LEU A 506 -8.50 -6.96 7.94
N ALA A 507 -7.55 -7.84 7.63
CA ALA A 507 -7.71 -8.88 6.63
C ALA A 507 -8.67 -10.00 7.06
N ALA A 508 -8.83 -10.24 8.36
CA ALA A 508 -9.68 -11.31 8.88
C ALA A 508 -11.15 -11.19 8.42
N ASP A 509 -11.63 -12.26 7.76
CA ASP A 509 -13.04 -12.53 7.45
C ASP A 509 -13.83 -12.91 8.71
N ASP A 510 -15.15 -12.78 8.64
CA ASP A 510 -16.08 -13.36 9.62
C ASP A 510 -16.86 -14.54 8.98
N PRO A 511 -16.21 -15.71 8.80
CA PRO A 511 -16.86 -16.86 8.19
C PRO A 511 -18.06 -17.37 9.01
N GLU A 512 -18.05 -17.17 10.33
CA GLU A 512 -19.13 -17.62 11.21
C GLU A 512 -20.43 -16.83 10.98
N LEU A 513 -20.32 -15.51 10.76
CA LEU A 513 -21.44 -14.68 10.34
C LEU A 513 -22.09 -15.22 9.07
N TYR A 514 -21.30 -15.41 8.00
CA TYR A 514 -21.82 -15.85 6.70
C TYR A 514 -22.47 -17.23 6.77
N GLU A 515 -21.86 -18.17 7.50
CA GLU A 515 -22.43 -19.49 7.72
C GLU A 515 -23.76 -19.46 8.47
N ARG A 516 -23.86 -18.62 9.51
CA ARG A 516 -25.11 -18.42 10.26
C ARG A 516 -26.20 -17.83 9.35
N GLU A 517 -25.88 -16.80 8.58
CA GLU A 517 -26.84 -16.14 7.69
C GLU A 517 -27.32 -17.05 6.56
N ARG A 518 -26.41 -17.85 5.99
CA ARG A 518 -26.75 -18.87 4.99
C ARG A 518 -27.72 -19.91 5.55
N LYS A 519 -27.50 -20.36 6.79
CA LYS A 519 -28.42 -21.27 7.48
C LYS A 519 -29.80 -20.64 7.69
N GLU A 520 -29.85 -19.38 8.14
CA GLU A 520 -31.10 -18.62 8.31
C GLU A 520 -31.87 -18.46 6.98
N LEU A 521 -31.16 -18.23 5.88
CA LEU A 521 -31.72 -18.14 4.53
C LEU A 521 -32.36 -19.46 4.10
N LEU A 522 -31.68 -20.58 4.28
CA LEU A 522 -32.22 -21.92 3.99
C LEU A 522 -33.45 -22.24 4.86
N ASP A 523 -33.43 -21.84 6.13
CA ASP A 523 -34.58 -22.01 7.04
C ASP A 523 -35.76 -21.11 6.66
N LEU A 524 -35.52 -19.91 6.15
CA LEU A 524 -36.56 -19.07 5.54
C LEU A 524 -37.15 -19.78 4.31
N LEU A 525 -36.32 -20.27 3.40
CA LEU A 525 -36.78 -20.95 2.19
C LEU A 525 -37.63 -22.20 2.50
N ARG A 526 -37.19 -23.02 3.45
CA ARG A 526 -37.96 -24.20 3.92
C ARG A 526 -39.32 -23.81 4.48
N ARG A 527 -39.42 -22.68 5.19
CA ARG A 527 -40.70 -22.18 5.73
C ARG A 527 -41.63 -21.67 4.62
N LEU A 528 -41.09 -21.02 3.60
CA LEU A 528 -41.86 -20.58 2.43
C LEU A 528 -42.42 -21.78 1.66
N ARG A 529 -41.59 -22.80 1.38
CA ARG A 529 -42.01 -24.02 0.67
C ARG A 529 -43.04 -24.86 1.43
N LYS A 530 -43.03 -24.85 2.76
CA LYS A 530 -44.01 -25.59 3.58
C LYS A 530 -45.43 -25.00 3.59
N GLY A 531 -45.68 -23.87 2.91
CA GLY A 531 -47.04 -23.39 2.63
C GLY A 531 -47.88 -23.07 3.88
N GLY A 532 -47.26 -22.76 5.02
CA GLY A 532 -48.01 -22.57 6.26
C GLY A 532 -47.11 -22.28 7.45
N MET A 533 -46.69 -21.02 7.58
CA MET A 533 -46.40 -20.49 8.92
C MET A 533 -47.75 -20.50 9.65
N GLN A 534 -48.07 -21.60 10.33
CA GLN A 534 -49.11 -21.60 11.36
C GLN A 534 -48.70 -20.48 12.31
N THR A 535 -49.43 -19.37 12.27
CA THR A 535 -49.33 -18.35 13.30
C THR A 535 -49.56 -19.08 14.61
N SER A 536 -48.54 -19.18 15.46
CA SER A 536 -48.66 -19.65 16.83
C SER A 536 -49.47 -18.64 17.62
N ALA A 537 -50.77 -18.57 17.32
CA ALA A 537 -51.75 -17.87 18.11
C ALA A 537 -52.16 -18.82 19.24
N GLY A 538 -51.80 -18.47 20.48
CA GLY A 538 -52.40 -19.09 21.67
C GLY A 538 -51.44 -19.86 22.57
N SER A 539 -50.55 -19.15 23.26
CA SER A 539 -50.11 -19.53 24.61
C SER A 539 -49.62 -18.28 25.34
N VAL A 540 -50.52 -17.30 25.50
CA VAL A 540 -50.39 -16.31 26.58
C VAL A 540 -50.79 -17.05 27.86
N GLY A 541 -49.80 -17.64 28.51
CA GLY A 541 -49.93 -18.11 29.89
C GLY A 541 -50.04 -16.91 30.79
N THR A 542 -51.20 -16.76 31.43
CA THR A 542 -51.49 -15.85 32.53
C THR A 542 -50.46 -16.03 33.64
N SER A 543 -49.55 -15.08 33.77
CA SER A 543 -48.69 -14.91 34.94
C SER A 543 -49.49 -14.12 35.98
N GLU A 544 -50.02 -14.84 36.97
CA GLU A 544 -50.59 -14.25 38.18
C GLU A 544 -49.51 -13.51 38.96
N ALA A 545 -49.73 -12.20 39.13
CA ALA A 545 -48.97 -11.36 40.03
C ALA A 545 -49.18 -11.81 41.49
N LYS A 546 -48.15 -12.38 42.10
CA LYS A 546 -48.07 -12.57 43.55
C LYS A 546 -47.17 -11.52 44.16
N THR A 547 -47.82 -10.55 44.79
CA THR A 547 -47.27 -9.56 45.72
C THR A 547 -46.65 -10.24 46.94
N THR A 548 -45.41 -9.91 47.27
CA THR A 548 -44.91 -9.97 48.66
C THR A 548 -43.93 -8.83 48.91
N SER A 549 -44.29 -7.99 49.88
CA SER A 549 -43.51 -6.94 50.49
C SER A 549 -42.43 -7.48 51.43
N ALA A 550 -41.38 -6.67 51.56
CA ALA A 550 -40.49 -6.46 52.70
C ALA A 550 -40.67 -7.33 53.96
N ALA A 551 -39.57 -7.91 54.47
CA ALA A 551 -38.81 -7.34 55.58
C ALA A 551 -37.72 -8.32 56.09
N ASP A 552 -36.66 -7.71 56.62
CA ASP A 552 -35.80 -8.21 57.71
C ASP A 552 -34.69 -9.25 57.46
N ALA A 553 -33.47 -8.67 57.42
CA ALA A 553 -32.48 -8.75 58.51
C ALA A 553 -31.30 -9.73 58.39
N LYS A 554 -30.14 -9.10 58.63
CA LYS A 554 -28.91 -9.60 59.27
C LYS A 554 -27.85 -10.32 58.43
N SER A 555 -26.88 -9.49 58.05
CA SER A 555 -25.42 -9.68 58.17
C SER A 555 -24.93 -10.91 58.95
N ALA A 556 -24.02 -11.67 58.33
CA ALA A 556 -22.82 -12.20 58.97
C ALA A 556 -21.78 -12.60 57.89
N ASP A 557 -20.51 -12.38 58.25
CA ASP A 557 -19.25 -12.61 57.53
C ASP A 557 -19.11 -13.92 56.71
N PRO A 558 -18.06 -14.00 55.87
CA PRO A 558 -17.04 -14.99 56.23
C PRO A 558 -15.60 -14.45 56.21
N LYS A 559 -14.95 -14.64 57.37
CA LYS A 559 -13.51 -14.70 57.55
C LYS A 559 -12.98 -16.10 57.19
N ASN A 560 -11.92 -16.09 56.38
CA ASN A 560 -10.64 -16.81 56.51
C ASN A 560 -10.52 -18.34 56.63
N ALA A 561 -9.40 -18.75 56.01
CA ALA A 561 -8.44 -19.81 56.35
C ALA A 561 -8.74 -21.20 55.78
N ASP A 562 -7.92 -21.79 54.90
CA ASP A 562 -6.46 -22.10 54.88
C ASP A 562 -6.16 -23.55 55.28
N ALA A 563 -5.02 -24.02 54.72
CA ALA A 563 -4.24 -25.24 55.00
C ALA A 563 -4.64 -26.50 54.19
N GLN A 564 -3.85 -26.87 53.17
CA GLN A 564 -2.55 -27.59 53.22
C GLN A 564 -2.62 -28.98 53.87
N SER A 565 -2.23 -30.02 53.12
CA SER A 565 -0.99 -30.80 53.38
C SER A 565 -1.04 -32.23 52.83
N SER A 566 -0.06 -32.52 51.96
CA SER A 566 0.79 -33.73 51.81
C SER A 566 0.21 -35.16 51.83
N LYS A 567 0.60 -35.96 50.81
CA LYS A 567 1.50 -37.13 50.99
C LYS A 567 1.78 -37.88 49.67
N ASP A 568 3.05 -37.92 49.29
CA ASP A 568 3.75 -39.01 48.57
C ASP A 568 3.75 -40.32 49.43
N PRO A 569 4.07 -41.56 48.94
CA PRO A 569 5.19 -41.87 48.02
C PRO A 569 5.14 -43.15 47.12
N SER A 570 6.16 -43.26 46.25
CA SER A 570 6.99 -44.45 45.91
C SER A 570 6.66 -45.47 44.78
N HIS A 571 7.64 -45.59 43.87
CA HIS A 571 8.34 -46.77 43.30
C HIS A 571 7.75 -47.74 42.22
N SER A 572 8.37 -47.64 41.02
CA SER A 572 9.16 -48.67 40.29
C SER A 572 8.55 -49.56 39.18
N LYS A 573 9.44 -49.87 38.20
CA LYS A 573 9.49 -50.90 37.12
C LYS A 573 8.96 -50.47 35.74
N ASN A 574 9.80 -50.37 34.69
CA ASN A 574 10.53 -51.37 33.87
C ASN A 574 9.65 -52.21 32.93
N GLU A 575 9.86 -52.03 31.60
CA GLU A 575 9.94 -53.00 30.47
C GLU A 575 9.56 -52.25 29.16
N SER A 576 10.38 -52.11 28.10
CA SER A 576 11.10 -53.06 27.23
C SER A 576 10.20 -53.89 26.30
N GLU A 577 10.03 -53.45 25.04
CA GLU A 577 9.71 -54.28 23.84
C GLU A 577 10.01 -53.40 22.61
N LYS A 578 11.10 -53.54 21.83
CA LYS A 578 11.67 -54.61 20.99
C LYS A 578 10.90 -54.85 19.67
N SER A 579 11.59 -54.53 18.57
CA SER A 579 11.25 -54.78 17.15
C SER A 579 10.96 -56.27 16.84
N PRO A 580 10.43 -56.59 15.63
CA PRO A 580 11.34 -56.89 14.51
C PRO A 580 10.83 -56.54 13.09
N GLY A 581 11.76 -56.33 12.14
CA GLY A 581 11.53 -56.58 10.71
C GLY A 581 11.51 -58.08 10.40
N PRO A 582 11.25 -58.53 9.15
CA PRO A 582 12.26 -58.42 8.10
C PRO A 582 11.75 -58.31 6.64
N GLU A 583 12.74 -58.17 5.76
CA GLU A 583 12.79 -58.29 4.29
C GLU A 583 11.86 -59.35 3.65
N GLN A 584 11.40 -59.10 2.41
CA GLN A 584 11.77 -59.93 1.24
C GLN A 584 11.27 -59.39 -0.13
N LYS A 585 12.13 -59.66 -1.12
CA LYS A 585 12.02 -59.50 -2.57
C LYS A 585 10.76 -60.13 -3.19
N THR A 586 10.26 -59.56 -4.29
CA THR A 586 9.87 -60.34 -5.49
C THR A 586 9.93 -59.52 -6.79
N LYS A 587 10.48 -60.15 -7.82
CA LYS A 587 10.40 -59.84 -9.25
C LYS A 587 9.11 -60.47 -9.82
N SER A 588 8.47 -59.82 -10.79
CA SER A 588 7.72 -60.45 -11.90
C SER A 588 7.41 -59.34 -12.92
N SER A 589 7.97 -59.28 -14.14
CA SER A 589 7.72 -60.12 -15.34
C SER A 589 6.23 -60.32 -15.65
N GLY A 590 5.76 -59.68 -16.73
CA GLY A 590 4.41 -59.85 -17.27
C GLY A 590 4.26 -59.19 -18.64
N THR A 591 4.76 -59.89 -19.66
CA THR A 591 4.46 -59.73 -21.09
C THR A 591 3.01 -60.09 -21.41
N GLY A 592 2.41 -59.41 -22.40
CA GLY A 592 1.15 -59.81 -23.05
C GLY A 592 0.55 -58.65 -23.86
N THR A 593 0.87 -58.51 -25.15
CA THR A 593 0.20 -59.07 -26.34
C THR A 593 -0.87 -58.16 -26.95
N ASP A 594 -0.50 -57.64 -28.12
CA ASP A 594 -1.25 -57.35 -29.34
C ASP A 594 -2.78 -57.58 -29.35
N GLY A 595 -3.50 -56.52 -29.72
CA GLY A 595 -4.89 -56.53 -30.18
C GLY A 595 -5.05 -55.54 -31.34
N ARG A 596 -5.37 -56.10 -32.51
CA ARG A 596 -5.38 -55.50 -33.85
C ARG A 596 -6.83 -55.30 -34.30
N SER A 597 -7.22 -54.12 -34.77
CA SER A 597 -8.34 -53.85 -35.71
C SER A 597 -8.42 -52.32 -35.94
N SER A 598 -8.09 -51.79 -37.12
CA SER A 598 -8.77 -51.81 -38.42
C SER A 598 -9.64 -50.56 -38.65
N GLU A 599 -9.27 -49.83 -39.70
CA GLU A 599 -10.13 -49.14 -40.66
C GLU A 599 -11.12 -48.07 -40.16
N SER A 600 -10.92 -46.83 -40.60
CA SER A 600 -11.67 -46.33 -41.77
C SER A 600 -11.24 -44.91 -42.15
N ALA A 601 -11.02 -44.74 -43.44
CA ALA A 601 -10.86 -43.46 -44.11
C ALA A 601 -12.23 -42.96 -44.59
N SER A 602 -12.47 -41.65 -44.48
CA SER A 602 -13.36 -40.88 -45.37
C SER A 602 -13.02 -39.40 -45.19
N SER A 603 -12.31 -38.75 -46.11
CA SER A 603 -12.82 -38.18 -47.37
C SER A 603 -13.95 -37.17 -47.19
N ALA A 604 -13.65 -35.93 -47.58
CA ALA A 604 -14.41 -35.11 -48.52
C ALA A 604 -14.52 -33.65 -48.05
N SER A 605 -13.71 -32.82 -48.70
CA SER A 605 -13.96 -31.40 -48.87
C SER A 605 -15.35 -31.18 -49.47
N ARG A 606 -16.09 -30.22 -48.91
CA ARG A 606 -17.18 -29.54 -49.61
C ARG A 606 -17.03 -28.05 -49.42
N THR A 607 -16.56 -27.43 -50.50
CA THR A 607 -16.84 -26.07 -50.89
C THR A 607 -18.35 -25.83 -50.87
N SER A 608 -18.78 -24.72 -50.28
CA SER A 608 -20.05 -24.10 -50.63
C SER A 608 -19.88 -22.59 -50.63
N SER A 609 -20.07 -22.05 -51.83
CA SER A 609 -20.22 -20.64 -52.16
C SER A 609 -21.71 -20.29 -52.15
N SER A 610 -22.11 -19.22 -51.48
CA SER A 610 -23.32 -18.44 -51.79
C SER A 610 -23.16 -17.07 -51.12
N LEU A 611 -22.86 -16.02 -51.88
CA LEU A 611 -23.84 -15.09 -52.49
C LEU A 611 -24.63 -14.27 -51.45
N SER A 612 -24.33 -12.97 -51.47
CA SER A 612 -25.32 -11.89 -51.55
C SER A 612 -26.26 -11.67 -50.35
N SER A 613 -25.99 -10.63 -49.57
CA SER A 613 -26.88 -9.45 -49.48
C SER A 613 -26.31 -8.44 -48.48
N GLY A 614 -25.80 -7.31 -48.99
CA GLY A 614 -25.54 -6.14 -48.18
C GLY A 614 -26.77 -5.23 -48.20
N PRO A 615 -27.23 -4.70 -47.05
CA PRO A 615 -28.04 -3.50 -47.04
C PRO A 615 -27.15 -2.27 -46.83
N SER A 616 -27.29 -1.36 -47.77
CA SER A 616 -26.94 0.05 -47.73
C SER A 616 -27.35 0.72 -46.42
N ILE A 617 -26.38 1.31 -45.71
CA ILE A 617 -26.64 2.29 -44.65
C ILE A 617 -26.48 3.70 -45.24
N VAL A 618 -27.59 4.44 -45.17
CA VAL A 618 -27.72 5.86 -45.46
C VAL A 618 -27.00 6.64 -44.37
N ASN A 619 -25.97 7.41 -44.74
CA ASN A 619 -25.36 8.41 -43.88
C ASN A 619 -26.17 9.71 -43.96
N THR A 620 -26.81 10.10 -42.86
CA THR A 620 -27.30 11.47 -42.64
C THR A 620 -27.07 11.91 -41.19
N SER A 621 -26.77 13.20 -41.04
CA SER A 621 -26.59 14.05 -39.84
C SER A 621 -25.26 13.86 -39.08
N ALA A 622 -24.33 14.83 -38.99
CA ALA A 622 -24.38 16.28 -38.75
C ALA A 622 -24.77 16.69 -37.32
N SER A 623 -23.80 16.71 -36.41
CA SER A 623 -23.67 17.60 -35.24
C SER A 623 -22.24 17.40 -34.69
N GLY A 624 -21.49 18.34 -34.12
CA GLY A 624 -21.66 19.77 -33.88
C GLY A 624 -20.28 20.29 -33.45
N SER A 625 -19.81 21.33 -34.12
CA SER A 625 -18.55 22.02 -33.87
C SER A 625 -18.63 22.83 -32.58
N ALA A 626 -18.14 22.28 -31.46
CA ALA A 626 -17.87 23.06 -30.24
C ALA A 626 -16.44 22.87 -29.69
N ASP A 627 -15.70 21.86 -30.15
CA ASP A 627 -14.45 21.44 -29.49
C ASP A 627 -13.17 22.03 -30.11
N ALA A 628 -13.26 22.60 -31.32
CA ALA A 628 -12.12 23.24 -31.99
C ALA A 628 -11.75 24.62 -31.39
N SER A 629 -12.69 25.28 -30.70
CA SER A 629 -12.48 26.60 -30.08
C SER A 629 -11.69 26.51 -28.76
N ARG A 630 -11.89 25.45 -27.97
CA ARG A 630 -11.15 25.23 -26.71
C ARG A 630 -9.68 24.87 -26.95
N ARG A 631 -9.37 24.07 -27.98
CA ARG A 631 -7.98 23.68 -28.29
C ARG A 631 -7.11 24.87 -28.72
N LYS A 632 -7.67 25.86 -29.43
CA LYS A 632 -6.94 27.07 -29.82
C LYS A 632 -6.61 27.98 -28.62
N LYS A 633 -7.48 28.05 -27.61
CA LYS A 633 -7.22 28.83 -26.38
C LYS A 633 -6.14 28.20 -25.50
N ILE A 634 -6.09 26.87 -25.39
CA ILE A 634 -5.08 26.17 -24.58
C ILE A 634 -3.68 26.31 -25.21
N ILE A 635 -3.57 26.20 -26.54
CA ILE A 635 -2.29 26.40 -27.23
C ILE A 635 -1.79 27.84 -27.08
N GLY A 636 -2.68 28.83 -27.12
CA GLY A 636 -2.33 30.23 -26.88
C GLY A 636 -1.77 30.51 -25.48
N ILE A 637 -2.37 29.92 -24.44
CA ILE A 637 -1.91 30.07 -23.04
C ILE A 637 -0.55 29.39 -22.84
N ALA A 638 -0.34 28.21 -23.41
CA ALA A 638 0.95 27.51 -23.33
C ALA A 638 2.08 28.28 -24.02
N ALA A 639 1.81 28.88 -25.19
CA ALA A 639 2.79 29.72 -25.89
C ALA A 639 3.14 30.99 -25.09
N LEU A 640 2.14 31.62 -24.44
CA LEU A 640 2.35 32.79 -23.57
C LEU A 640 3.21 32.45 -22.35
N LEU A 641 2.98 31.29 -21.72
CA LEU A 641 3.76 30.82 -20.57
C LEU A 641 5.22 30.52 -20.95
N ILE A 642 5.46 29.93 -22.12
CA ILE A 642 6.82 29.68 -22.63
C ILE A 642 7.55 31.00 -22.91
N LEU A 643 6.85 31.99 -23.47
CA LEU A 643 7.41 33.33 -23.71
C LEU A 643 7.73 34.07 -22.40
N LEU A 644 6.86 33.98 -21.40
CA LEU A 644 7.09 34.55 -20.06
C LEU A 644 8.27 33.88 -19.35
N LEU A 645 8.38 32.55 -19.42
CA LEU A 645 9.52 31.82 -18.87
C LEU A 645 10.84 32.18 -19.58
N GLY A 646 10.81 32.34 -20.91
CA GLY A 646 11.95 32.83 -21.69
C GLY A 646 12.36 34.25 -21.33
N ALA A 647 11.39 35.15 -21.10
CA ALA A 647 11.65 36.53 -20.67
C ALA A 647 12.25 36.59 -19.26
N VAL A 648 11.75 35.79 -18.31
CA VAL A 648 12.31 35.68 -16.96
C VAL A 648 13.75 35.14 -17.01
N PHE A 649 14.04 34.20 -17.90
CA PHE A 649 15.38 33.65 -18.11
C PHE A 649 16.35 34.66 -18.76
N LEU A 650 15.86 35.55 -19.63
CA LEU A 650 16.65 36.61 -20.25
C LEU A 650 16.89 37.81 -19.33
N LEU A 651 15.94 38.12 -18.44
CA LEU A 651 15.98 39.28 -17.55
C LEU A 651 16.63 39.02 -16.18
N SER A 652 17.00 37.76 -15.87
CA SER A 652 17.61 37.39 -14.58
C SER A 652 19.10 37.03 -14.76
N PRO A 653 20.04 37.96 -14.44
CA PRO A 653 21.49 37.70 -14.56
C PRO A 653 21.98 36.51 -13.71
N ASP A 654 21.32 36.27 -12.57
CA ASP A 654 21.66 35.20 -11.61
C ASP A 654 21.28 33.79 -12.07
N LEU A 655 20.34 33.66 -13.02
CA LEU A 655 19.96 32.36 -13.60
C LEU A 655 20.92 31.92 -14.71
N ARG A 656 21.54 32.88 -15.42
CA ARG A 656 22.55 32.59 -16.44
C ARG A 656 23.86 32.06 -15.85
N SER A 657 24.31 32.59 -14.71
CA SER A 657 25.55 32.15 -14.06
C SER A 657 25.46 30.72 -13.53
N ARG A 658 24.31 30.34 -12.95
CA ARG A 658 24.09 29.00 -12.38
C ARG A 658 23.99 27.88 -13.41
N VAL A 659 23.62 28.18 -14.66
CA VAL A 659 23.54 27.18 -15.75
C VAL A 659 24.88 27.01 -16.46
N GLN A 660 25.73 28.05 -16.51
CA GLN A 660 27.09 27.93 -17.07
C GLN A 660 28.06 27.16 -16.17
N ASP A 661 27.87 27.20 -14.84
CA ASP A 661 28.73 26.46 -13.90
C ASP A 661 28.40 24.96 -13.81
N GLY A 662 27.27 24.51 -14.37
CA GLY A 662 26.82 23.12 -14.30
C GLY A 662 27.41 22.16 -15.34
N PHE A 663 28.06 22.65 -16.39
CA PHE A 663 28.42 21.82 -17.57
C PHE A 663 29.92 21.74 -17.93
N GLY A 664 30.83 22.21 -17.06
CA GLY A 664 32.25 22.32 -17.41
C GLY A 664 33.23 21.63 -16.46
N ARG A 665 33.32 20.29 -16.46
CA ARG A 665 34.53 19.60 -15.96
C ARG A 665 34.70 18.19 -16.52
N VAL A 666 35.13 18.09 -17.78
CA VAL A 666 35.73 16.87 -18.34
C VAL A 666 37.25 16.99 -18.20
N VAL A 667 37.81 15.97 -17.57
CA VAL A 667 39.22 15.80 -17.23
C VAL A 667 40.06 15.56 -18.49
N SER A 668 41.11 16.36 -18.67
CA SER A 668 42.17 16.13 -19.67
C SER A 668 43.20 15.15 -19.11
N GLY A 669 43.43 14.03 -19.81
CA GLY A 669 44.62 13.20 -19.68
C GLY A 669 45.55 13.42 -20.88
N PRO A 670 46.89 13.29 -20.72
CA PRO A 670 47.87 13.61 -21.75
C PRO A 670 48.26 12.40 -22.62
N ASP A 671 49.07 12.68 -23.65
CA ASP A 671 49.72 11.80 -24.64
C ASP A 671 48.84 11.52 -25.88
N GLY A 672 49.17 11.87 -27.12
CA GLY A 672 50.45 12.12 -27.78
C GLY A 672 50.61 11.09 -28.91
N ILE A 673 50.58 11.53 -30.20
CA ILE A 673 51.19 10.94 -31.44
C ILE A 673 50.54 11.58 -32.70
N PRO A 674 51.28 11.73 -33.83
CA PRO A 674 51.22 12.90 -34.69
C PRO A 674 50.49 12.72 -36.03
N ALA A 675 50.47 13.84 -36.75
CA ALA A 675 49.86 14.18 -38.03
C ALA A 675 50.13 13.23 -39.23
N ASP A 676 49.11 13.14 -40.07
CA ASP A 676 49.09 13.22 -41.55
C ASP A 676 47.59 13.44 -41.90
N GLY A 677 47.12 14.44 -42.63
CA GLY A 677 47.54 14.93 -43.94
C GLY A 677 46.51 14.47 -44.97
N VAL A 678 45.80 15.42 -45.60
CA VAL A 678 45.22 15.42 -46.98
C VAL A 678 43.88 16.17 -47.04
N ASP A 679 43.90 17.23 -47.85
CA ASP A 679 42.79 18.04 -48.35
C ASP A 679 41.75 17.25 -49.17
N THR A 680 40.50 17.71 -49.19
CA THR A 680 39.79 18.03 -50.45
C THR A 680 38.49 18.81 -50.20
N ASP A 681 38.25 19.70 -51.14
CA ASP A 681 37.27 20.80 -51.27
C ASP A 681 35.77 20.42 -51.20
N PRO A 682 34.86 21.42 -51.09
CA PRO A 682 33.44 21.28 -50.82
C PRO A 682 32.58 21.32 -52.09
N THR A 683 31.32 20.93 -51.98
CA THR A 683 30.23 21.41 -52.84
C THR A 683 28.86 20.98 -52.32
N ALA A 684 27.98 21.97 -52.13
CA ALA A 684 26.59 22.01 -52.63
C ALA A 684 25.58 21.05 -51.97
N ASP A 685 24.32 21.38 -51.71
CA ASP A 685 23.44 22.43 -52.22
C ASP A 685 22.13 22.42 -51.39
N ALA A 686 21.35 23.49 -51.55
CA ALA A 686 19.88 23.56 -51.43
C ALA A 686 19.24 23.91 -50.05
N PRO A 687 17.97 24.40 -50.04
CA PRO A 687 17.66 25.82 -50.20
C PRO A 687 16.69 26.36 -49.13
N GLY A 688 16.49 27.68 -49.12
CA GLY A 688 15.67 28.39 -48.16
C GLY A 688 14.17 28.37 -48.42
N GLU A 689 13.44 29.01 -47.50
CA GLU A 689 12.11 29.58 -47.71
C GLU A 689 11.94 30.81 -46.82
N ASP A 690 11.76 31.96 -47.48
CA ASP A 690 11.33 33.22 -46.92
C ASP A 690 9.82 33.17 -46.62
N VAL A 691 9.37 33.79 -45.53
CA VAL A 691 7.99 34.29 -45.41
C VAL A 691 7.99 35.64 -44.71
N ASP A 692 7.44 36.61 -45.44
CA ASP A 692 7.17 38.00 -45.08
C ASP A 692 6.35 38.16 -43.79
N VAL A 693 6.76 39.10 -42.93
CA VAL A 693 5.92 39.66 -41.86
C VAL A 693 5.50 41.07 -42.27
N VAL A 694 4.25 41.20 -42.69
CA VAL A 694 3.56 42.48 -42.88
C VAL A 694 3.10 42.97 -41.51
N ALA A 695 3.54 44.18 -41.17
CA ALA A 695 3.07 44.97 -40.04
C ALA A 695 1.73 45.61 -40.39
N ASP A 696 0.77 45.56 -39.46
CA ASP A 696 -0.30 46.56 -39.37
C ASP A 696 -0.48 46.91 -37.90
N ALA A 697 -0.21 48.19 -37.63
CA ALA A 697 -0.53 48.88 -36.40
C ALA A 697 -1.84 49.62 -36.65
N ASP A 698 -2.78 49.57 -35.71
CA ASP A 698 -3.74 50.65 -35.50
C ASP A 698 -4.24 50.64 -34.05
N ALA A 699 -4.39 51.87 -33.56
CA ALA A 699 -4.71 52.28 -32.21
C ALA A 699 -6.19 52.11 -31.87
N GLU A 700 -6.52 52.12 -30.57
CA GLU A 700 -7.48 53.09 -30.01
C GLU A 700 -7.50 53.07 -28.47
N THR A 701 -7.51 54.27 -27.93
CA THR A 701 -7.67 54.71 -26.53
C THR A 701 -9.16 54.80 -26.14
N ASP A 702 -9.40 55.11 -24.86
CA ASP A 702 -10.67 55.52 -24.21
C ASP A 702 -11.31 54.40 -23.36
N ALA A 703 -11.83 54.61 -22.15
CA ALA A 703 -11.98 55.79 -21.30
C ALA A 703 -12.27 55.34 -19.85
N ASP A 704 -12.20 56.34 -18.97
CA ASP A 704 -12.34 56.34 -17.52
C ASP A 704 -13.61 55.70 -16.94
N ALA A 705 -13.48 55.08 -15.76
CA ALA A 705 -14.58 54.86 -14.84
C ALA A 705 -14.11 55.12 -13.40
N GLU A 706 -14.67 56.20 -12.83
CA GLU A 706 -14.52 56.67 -11.46
C GLU A 706 -14.90 55.58 -10.44
N THR A 707 -14.12 55.48 -9.36
CA THR A 707 -14.46 54.70 -8.16
C THR A 707 -14.43 55.64 -6.95
N ASP A 708 -15.59 55.81 -6.31
CA ASP A 708 -15.75 56.47 -5.02
C ASP A 708 -15.11 55.65 -3.88
N PRO A 709 -14.67 56.29 -2.78
CA PRO A 709 -13.86 55.65 -1.74
C PRO A 709 -14.71 54.99 -0.65
N ASP A 710 -14.37 53.74 -0.31
CA ASP A 710 -14.89 53.05 0.88
C ASP A 710 -14.10 53.48 2.16
N PRO A 711 -14.71 53.40 3.35
CA PRO A 711 -14.22 54.05 4.56
C PRO A 711 -13.10 53.27 5.26
N ALA A 712 -12.22 54.04 5.90
CA ALA A 712 -11.04 53.58 6.64
C ALA A 712 -11.34 52.50 7.70
N ILE A 713 -10.60 51.40 7.61
CA ILE A 713 -10.43 50.37 8.66
C ILE A 713 -9.28 50.84 9.57
N PRO A 714 -9.39 50.72 10.91
CA PRO A 714 -8.34 51.17 11.82
C PRO A 714 -7.09 50.30 11.74
N ASP A 715 -5.93 50.96 11.63
CA ASP A 715 -4.60 50.35 11.63
C ASP A 715 -4.32 49.61 12.95
N THR A 716 -4.19 48.29 12.87
CA THR A 716 -3.40 47.50 13.83
C THR A 716 -2.23 46.90 13.06
N ASP A 717 -1.03 47.44 13.29
CA ASP A 717 0.23 47.00 12.70
C ASP A 717 0.53 45.53 13.05
N THR A 718 0.28 44.62 12.12
CA THR A 718 1.01 43.34 12.02
C THR A 718 0.90 42.84 10.58
N THR A 719 1.97 42.99 9.79
CA THR A 719 2.04 42.48 8.41
C THR A 719 2.31 40.98 8.42
N VAL A 720 1.57 40.23 7.59
CA VAL A 720 1.73 38.78 7.38
C VAL A 720 2.42 38.58 6.03
N GLU A 721 3.65 38.08 6.02
CA GLU A 721 4.34 37.66 4.81
C GLU A 721 4.17 36.14 4.61
N LEU A 722 3.80 35.74 3.39
CA LEU A 722 3.69 34.35 2.97
C LEU A 722 4.96 33.95 2.23
N ASP A 723 5.77 33.06 2.82
CA ASP A 723 6.81 32.33 2.09
C ASP A 723 6.36 30.88 1.82
N GLY A 724 7.02 30.22 0.86
CA GLY A 724 6.68 28.86 0.43
C GLY A 724 6.93 27.76 1.46
N ASN A 725 7.41 28.07 2.67
CA ASN A 725 7.80 27.10 3.70
C ASN A 725 6.99 27.19 5.01
N GLY A 726 6.15 28.20 5.20
CA GLY A 726 5.22 28.26 6.34
C GLY A 726 4.77 29.67 6.68
N MET A 727 3.88 29.79 7.69
CA MET A 727 3.49 31.08 8.23
C MET A 727 4.35 31.35 9.47
N GLY A 728 5.33 32.26 9.35
CA GLY A 728 6.21 32.63 10.46
C GLY A 728 5.50 33.52 11.47
N LEU A 729 5.50 33.13 12.75
CA LEU A 729 5.08 33.99 13.86
C LEU A 729 6.30 34.38 14.67
N SER A 730 6.60 35.69 14.69
CA SER A 730 7.59 36.25 15.60
C SER A 730 6.87 36.74 16.86
N PHE A 731 7.23 36.19 18.01
CA PHE A 731 6.77 36.65 19.31
C PHE A 731 7.86 37.57 19.88
N GLY A 732 7.52 38.82 20.19
CA GLY A 732 8.47 39.72 20.84
C GLY A 732 8.91 39.15 22.18
N SER A 733 10.23 39.06 22.42
CA SER A 733 10.75 38.53 23.69
C SER A 733 10.23 39.37 24.87
N PRO A 734 9.65 38.76 25.92
CA PRO A 734 9.19 39.49 27.09
C PRO A 734 10.39 40.17 27.78
N SER A 735 10.32 41.49 27.92
CA SER A 735 11.40 42.27 28.53
C SER A 735 11.32 42.12 30.06
N GLY A 736 12.21 41.32 30.65
CA GLY A 736 12.45 41.38 32.12
C GLY A 736 12.47 40.07 32.91
N ILE A 737 12.28 38.90 32.27
CA ILE A 737 12.33 37.60 32.96
C ILE A 737 13.71 36.95 32.72
N SER A 738 14.49 36.75 33.79
CA SER A 738 15.74 35.98 33.73
C SER A 738 15.42 34.49 33.82
N LEU A 739 15.24 33.83 32.69
CA LEU A 739 15.03 32.38 32.64
C LEU A 739 16.31 31.60 32.99
N ASP A 740 16.13 30.39 33.50
CA ASP A 740 17.22 29.43 33.64
C ASP A 740 17.80 29.11 32.24
N PRO A 741 19.14 29.21 32.03
CA PRO A 741 19.77 28.92 30.75
C PRO A 741 19.43 27.54 30.17
N ALA A 742 19.13 26.54 31.03
CA ALA A 742 18.73 25.21 30.59
C ALA A 742 17.36 25.21 29.90
N LEU A 743 16.43 26.06 30.35
CA LEU A 743 15.11 26.19 29.75
C LEU A 743 15.10 27.09 28.52
N ASP A 744 15.98 28.09 28.48
CA ASP A 744 16.19 28.88 27.27
C ASP A 744 16.78 28.04 26.12
N ALA A 745 17.64 27.06 26.46
CA ALA A 745 18.15 26.07 25.51
C ALA A 745 17.07 25.16 24.89
N ALA A 746 15.89 25.03 25.52
CA ALA A 746 14.75 24.34 24.93
C ALA A 746 14.13 25.12 23.75
N GLY A 747 14.54 26.37 23.54
CA GLY A 747 14.17 27.19 22.38
C GLY A 747 12.68 27.50 22.35
N ILE A 748 12.01 27.61 23.50
CA ILE A 748 10.55 27.82 23.57
C ILE A 748 10.14 29.10 22.86
N TYR A 749 10.95 30.17 22.99
CA TYR A 749 10.72 31.48 22.38
C TYR A 749 11.37 31.67 21.01
N ALA A 750 12.05 30.67 20.45
CA ALA A 750 12.54 30.76 19.07
C ALA A 750 11.36 30.86 18.10
N ASP A 751 11.55 31.52 16.94
CA ASP A 751 10.49 31.70 15.95
C ASP A 751 9.71 30.40 15.71
N LEU A 752 8.41 30.44 16.02
CA LEU A 752 7.50 29.31 15.91
C LEU A 752 6.83 29.40 14.54
N ALA A 753 7.32 28.58 13.60
CA ALA A 753 6.65 28.41 12.33
C ALA A 753 5.41 27.52 12.51
N ILE A 754 4.23 28.02 12.15
CA ILE A 754 3.05 27.18 12.02
C ILE A 754 3.24 26.34 10.75
N SER A 755 3.35 25.02 10.94
CA SER A 755 3.48 24.11 9.80
C SER A 755 2.17 24.01 9.03
N ILE A 756 2.26 23.80 7.71
CA ILE A 756 1.07 23.52 6.87
C ILE A 756 0.31 22.30 7.40
N ALA A 757 1.01 21.30 7.96
CA ALA A 757 0.40 20.11 8.55
C ALA A 757 -0.46 20.44 9.79
N ASP A 758 0.01 21.33 10.67
CA ASP A 758 -0.78 21.80 11.81
C ASP A 758 -2.03 22.54 11.32
N LEU A 759 -1.88 23.35 10.27
CA LEU A 759 -2.96 24.13 9.70
C LEU A 759 -4.05 23.26 9.08
N ILE A 760 -3.66 22.26 8.28
CA ILE A 760 -4.60 21.27 7.71
C ILE A 760 -5.33 20.52 8.81
N ARG A 761 -4.61 20.05 9.84
CA ARG A 761 -5.20 19.28 10.95
C ARG A 761 -6.24 20.09 11.71
N VAL A 762 -5.94 21.35 12.04
CA VAL A 762 -6.89 22.22 12.75
C VAL A 762 -8.05 22.62 11.85
N THR A 763 -7.81 22.86 10.55
CA THR A 763 -8.87 23.17 9.58
C THR A 763 -9.85 22.01 9.43
N ASN A 764 -9.37 20.77 9.26
CA ASN A 764 -10.23 19.59 9.19
C ASN A 764 -11.02 19.38 10.48
N ARG A 765 -10.41 19.63 11.65
CA ARG A 765 -11.12 19.56 12.94
C ARG A 765 -12.27 20.57 13.00
N ILE A 766 -12.04 21.83 12.64
CA ILE A 766 -13.11 22.85 12.60
C ILE A 766 -14.21 22.45 11.61
N ALA A 767 -13.83 21.95 10.43
CA ALA A 767 -14.78 21.50 9.41
C ALA A 767 -15.70 20.40 9.95
N VAL A 768 -15.12 19.30 10.47
CA VAL A 768 -15.87 18.14 10.97
C VAL A 768 -16.73 18.50 12.18
N ASP A 769 -16.16 19.22 13.16
CA ASP A 769 -16.91 19.63 14.36
C ASP A 769 -18.08 20.57 13.99
N SER A 770 -17.98 21.28 12.86
CA SER A 770 -19.03 22.17 12.34
C SER A 770 -19.99 21.50 11.35
N GLY A 771 -19.87 20.19 11.11
CA GLY A 771 -20.75 19.43 10.21
C GLY A 771 -20.40 19.53 8.72
N PHE A 772 -19.19 19.97 8.37
CA PHE A 772 -18.61 19.89 7.03
C PHE A 772 -17.84 18.57 6.87
N ARG A 773 -17.51 18.21 5.63
CA ARG A 773 -16.56 17.10 5.35
C ARG A 773 -15.11 17.52 5.60
N GLU A 774 -14.18 16.58 5.72
CA GLU A 774 -12.76 16.93 5.75
C GLU A 774 -12.30 17.50 4.39
N MET A 775 -11.29 18.38 4.41
CA MET A 775 -10.66 18.84 3.17
C MET A 775 -10.01 17.65 2.46
N GLY A 776 -10.36 17.47 1.19
CA GLY A 776 -9.88 16.36 0.35
C GLY A 776 -10.85 15.19 0.22
N ASP A 777 -11.87 15.10 1.08
CA ASP A 777 -12.92 14.08 0.96
C ASP A 777 -13.81 14.31 -0.26
N PRO A 778 -14.53 13.30 -0.78
CA PRO A 778 -15.46 13.51 -1.87
C PRO A 778 -16.69 14.34 -1.43
N PRO A 779 -17.34 15.12 -2.33
CA PRO A 779 -18.51 15.95 -2.01
C PRO A 779 -19.70 15.19 -1.41
N THR A 780 -19.72 13.87 -1.52
CA THR A 780 -20.75 12.98 -0.96
C THR A 780 -20.70 12.87 0.56
N GLU A 781 -19.60 13.24 1.20
CA GLU A 781 -19.41 13.06 2.65
C GLU A 781 -19.83 14.27 3.49
N GLY A 782 -20.21 15.39 2.85
CA GLY A 782 -20.75 16.54 3.55
C GLY A 782 -20.61 17.85 2.76
N PRO A 783 -21.08 18.97 3.34
CA PRO A 783 -20.89 20.31 2.79
C PRO A 783 -19.40 20.63 2.59
N ASP A 784 -19.08 21.35 1.52
CA ASP A 784 -17.70 21.69 1.18
C ASP A 784 -17.08 22.67 2.19
N PRO A 785 -15.98 22.32 2.88
CA PRO A 785 -15.31 23.22 3.82
C PRO A 785 -14.74 24.48 3.14
N ASP A 786 -14.57 24.49 1.81
CA ASP A 786 -14.14 25.69 1.06
C ASP A 786 -15.30 26.69 0.82
N LEU A 787 -16.55 26.28 1.08
CA LEU A 787 -17.76 27.08 0.81
C LEU A 787 -18.47 27.51 2.10
N VAL A 788 -17.73 28.15 3.01
CA VAL A 788 -18.32 28.71 4.23
C VAL A 788 -18.98 30.05 3.92
N LEU A 789 -20.29 30.13 4.11
CA LEU A 789 -21.07 31.34 3.88
C LEU A 789 -21.08 32.24 5.13
N PRO A 790 -21.22 33.57 4.97
CA PRO A 790 -21.51 34.47 6.10
C PRO A 790 -22.69 33.96 6.93
N ASP A 791 -22.67 34.23 8.23
CA ASP A 791 -23.62 33.75 9.25
C ASP A 791 -23.59 32.25 9.58
N THR A 792 -22.76 31.45 8.90
CA THR A 792 -22.48 30.08 9.31
C THR A 792 -21.88 30.07 10.72
N VAL A 793 -22.37 29.19 11.59
CA VAL A 793 -21.81 29.00 12.93
C VAL A 793 -20.83 27.83 12.90
N LEU A 794 -19.55 28.11 13.11
CA LEU A 794 -18.49 27.11 13.23
C LEU A 794 -18.21 26.79 14.70
N ILE A 795 -17.79 25.56 14.97
CA ILE A 795 -17.27 25.11 16.27
C ILE A 795 -15.74 25.12 16.20
N LEU A 796 -15.11 25.97 17.00
CA LEU A 796 -13.65 26.07 17.10
C LEU A 796 -13.07 24.95 17.98
N PRO A 797 -11.75 24.67 17.93
CA PRO A 797 -11.13 23.55 18.66
C PRO A 797 -11.31 23.58 20.18
N ASP A 798 -11.59 24.76 20.74
CA ASP A 798 -11.88 25.00 22.16
C ASP A 798 -13.39 24.94 22.49
N SER A 799 -14.20 24.40 21.58
CA SER A 799 -15.67 24.31 21.66
C SER A 799 -16.41 25.64 21.65
N ARG A 800 -15.75 26.79 21.46
CA ARG A 800 -16.45 28.06 21.24
C ARG A 800 -17.12 28.06 19.88
N THR A 801 -18.30 28.67 19.80
CA THR A 801 -18.97 28.91 18.52
C THR A 801 -18.50 30.24 17.93
N TYR A 802 -18.26 30.26 16.63
CA TYR A 802 -17.86 31.44 15.89
C TYR A 802 -18.80 31.67 14.71
N ARG A 803 -19.36 32.88 14.61
CA ARG A 803 -20.23 33.26 13.49
C ARG A 803 -19.37 33.87 12.39
N VAL A 804 -19.32 33.21 11.24
CA VAL A 804 -18.51 33.58 10.08
C VAL A 804 -18.97 34.92 9.54
N VAL A 805 -18.04 35.86 9.34
CA VAL A 805 -18.31 37.12 8.65
C VAL A 805 -17.80 37.06 7.20
N SER A 806 -18.22 38.01 6.37
CA SER A 806 -17.76 38.07 4.98
C SER A 806 -16.23 38.23 4.93
N GLY A 807 -15.56 37.36 4.15
CA GLY A 807 -14.10 37.32 4.03
C GLY A 807 -13.41 36.28 4.93
N ASP A 808 -14.11 35.68 5.89
CA ASP A 808 -13.57 34.58 6.69
C ASP A 808 -13.50 33.28 5.88
N TYR A 809 -12.45 32.50 6.13
CA TYR A 809 -12.28 31.15 5.61
C TYR A 809 -11.73 30.24 6.70
N ILE A 810 -12.09 28.94 6.71
CA ILE A 810 -11.75 28.03 7.82
C ILE A 810 -10.25 27.99 8.07
N TRP A 811 -9.44 28.03 7.01
CA TRP A 811 -7.98 28.05 7.10
C TRP A 811 -7.45 29.26 7.88
N PHE A 812 -8.04 30.46 7.71
CA PHE A 812 -7.67 31.63 8.51
C PHE A 812 -8.03 31.46 9.99
N LEU A 813 -9.24 30.95 10.25
CA LEU A 813 -9.70 30.68 11.61
C LEU A 813 -8.85 29.60 12.30
N ALA A 814 -8.36 28.61 11.55
CA ALA A 814 -7.43 27.60 12.03
C ALA A 814 -6.07 28.22 12.40
N ALA A 815 -5.49 29.07 11.54
CA ALA A 815 -4.24 29.77 11.83
C ALA A 815 -4.38 30.66 13.07
N ARG A 816 -5.49 31.40 13.18
CA ARG A 816 -5.83 32.21 14.35
C ARG A 816 -5.96 31.35 15.61
N SER A 817 -6.66 30.22 15.54
CA SER A 817 -6.83 29.30 16.67
C SER A 817 -5.50 28.74 17.16
N ILE A 818 -4.59 28.38 16.25
CA ILE A 818 -3.24 27.93 16.62
C ILE A 818 -2.45 29.04 17.30
N ARG A 819 -2.54 30.28 16.79
CA ARG A 819 -1.86 31.44 17.39
C ARG A 819 -2.38 31.74 18.80
N ASP A 820 -3.70 31.79 18.97
CA ASP A 820 -4.35 32.07 20.25
C ASP A 820 -4.04 30.96 21.28
N ASP A 821 -3.98 29.70 20.83
CA ASP A 821 -3.58 28.55 21.65
C ASP A 821 -2.12 28.65 22.10
N ILE A 822 -1.19 28.92 21.17
CA ILE A 822 0.23 29.14 21.50
C ILE A 822 0.38 30.26 22.53
N GLN A 823 -0.28 31.40 22.34
CA GLN A 823 -0.20 32.52 23.28
C GLN A 823 -0.78 32.15 24.66
N THR A 824 -1.90 31.44 24.69
CA THR A 824 -2.54 31.00 25.95
C THR A 824 -1.62 30.06 26.73
N ILE A 825 -1.01 29.10 26.04
CA ILE A 825 -0.08 28.14 26.64
C ILE A 825 1.24 28.81 27.04
N LEU A 826 1.74 29.78 26.25
CA LEU A 826 2.92 30.58 26.62
C LEU A 826 2.68 31.39 27.90
N ASN A 827 1.54 32.07 28.03
CA ASN A 827 1.21 32.80 29.25
C ASN A 827 1.12 31.87 30.47
N ARG A 828 0.57 30.65 30.28
CA ARG A 828 0.53 29.63 31.33
C ARG A 828 1.93 29.12 31.68
N TYR A 829 2.79 28.94 30.66
CA TYR A 829 4.18 28.54 30.83
C TYR A 829 4.95 29.59 31.64
N GLU A 830 4.84 30.87 31.28
CA GLU A 830 5.44 31.99 32.01
C GLU A 830 4.98 32.01 33.46
N SER A 831 3.68 31.89 33.73
CA SER A 831 3.15 31.86 35.09
C SER A 831 3.66 30.68 35.93
N LEU A 832 3.87 29.51 35.31
CA LEU A 832 4.49 28.37 35.98
C LEU A 832 5.97 28.62 36.26
N MET A 833 6.66 29.31 35.36
CA MET A 833 8.09 29.55 35.45
C MET A 833 8.47 30.72 36.35
N ASP A 834 7.61 31.72 36.53
CA ASP A 834 7.86 32.93 37.33
C ASP A 834 8.22 32.66 38.81
N ASN A 835 7.86 31.47 39.33
CA ASN A 835 8.13 31.07 40.71
C ASN A 835 9.09 29.88 40.83
N VAL A 836 9.69 29.44 39.72
CA VAL A 836 10.51 28.23 39.67
C VAL A 836 11.98 28.59 39.55
N VAL A 837 12.70 28.43 40.65
CA VAL A 837 14.17 28.32 40.64
C VAL A 837 14.49 26.83 40.60
N LEU A 838 14.91 26.32 39.43
CA LEU A 838 15.08 24.87 39.21
C LEU A 838 16.01 24.22 40.24
N SER A 839 17.08 24.93 40.65
CA SER A 839 18.03 24.46 41.66
C SER A 839 17.42 24.22 43.04
N ASP A 840 16.29 24.85 43.35
CA ASP A 840 15.70 24.88 44.69
C ASP A 840 14.45 23.98 44.80
N LEU A 841 13.97 23.44 43.66
CA LEU A 841 12.81 22.55 43.63
C LEU A 841 13.12 21.18 44.20
N ARG A 842 12.21 20.65 45.04
CA ARG A 842 12.25 19.25 45.48
C ARG A 842 11.93 18.31 44.32
N SER A 843 12.35 17.05 44.43
CA SER A 843 12.05 16.03 43.41
C SER A 843 10.55 15.85 43.14
N SER A 844 9.70 15.99 44.16
CA SER A 844 8.24 15.97 44.00
C SER A 844 7.73 17.13 43.16
N ASP A 845 8.24 18.34 43.42
CA ASP A 845 7.77 19.57 42.78
C ASP A 845 8.24 19.61 41.31
N ARG A 846 9.42 19.05 41.03
CA ARG A 846 9.92 18.83 39.66
C ARG A 846 9.03 17.89 38.87
N GLU A 847 8.63 16.76 39.47
CA GLU A 847 7.74 15.80 38.79
C GLU A 847 6.34 16.38 38.56
N ASP A 848 5.83 17.17 39.51
CA ASP A 848 4.56 17.89 39.35
C ASP A 848 4.64 18.98 38.26
N LEU A 849 5.76 19.71 38.17
CA LEU A 849 6.00 20.68 37.10
C LEU A 849 6.11 19.99 35.74
N ALA A 850 6.90 18.92 35.64
CA ALA A 850 7.05 18.14 34.40
C ALA A 850 5.71 17.56 33.92
N ARG A 851 4.86 17.09 34.85
CA ARG A 851 3.51 16.62 34.55
C ARG A 851 2.62 17.74 33.99
N GLN A 852 2.69 18.94 34.58
CA GLN A 852 1.94 20.10 34.07
C GLN A 852 2.41 20.53 32.68
N LEU A 853 3.71 20.50 32.41
CA LEU A 853 4.26 20.77 31.08
C LEU A 853 3.81 19.71 30.06
N ASP A 854 3.82 18.42 30.41
CA ASP A 854 3.31 17.37 29.51
C ASP A 854 1.80 17.51 29.25
N GLU A 855 1.01 17.94 30.24
CA GLU A 855 -0.41 18.25 30.06
C GLU A 855 -0.60 19.41 29.07
N MET A 856 0.17 20.48 29.20
CA MET A 856 0.17 21.61 28.27
C MET A 856 0.56 21.19 26.85
N ALA A 857 1.57 20.32 26.72
CA ALA A 857 1.96 19.75 25.43
C ALA A 857 0.89 18.83 24.83
N GLY A 858 0.04 18.22 25.66
CA GLY A 858 -1.12 17.44 25.22
C GLY A 858 -2.28 18.31 24.71
N GLN A 859 -2.37 19.55 25.20
CA GLN A 859 -3.42 20.52 24.82
C GLN A 859 -3.04 21.33 23.57
N ALA A 860 -1.74 21.49 23.28
CA ALA A 860 -1.24 22.32 22.18
C ALA A 860 -1.74 21.88 20.79
N LEU A 861 -2.26 22.84 20.03
CA LEU A 861 -2.70 22.64 18.65
C LEU A 861 -1.52 22.53 17.68
N SER A 862 -0.37 23.16 17.94
CA SER A 862 0.84 23.00 17.10
C SER A 862 1.70 21.84 17.58
N SER A 863 2.05 20.94 16.66
CA SER A 863 2.91 19.79 16.94
C SER A 863 4.35 20.19 17.26
N ALA A 864 4.88 21.21 16.57
CA ALA A 864 6.21 21.76 16.83
C ALA A 864 6.30 22.39 18.23
N PHE A 865 5.28 23.17 18.61
CA PHE A 865 5.20 23.78 19.92
C PHE A 865 5.06 22.73 21.05
N ALA A 866 4.17 21.74 20.86
CA ALA A 866 4.04 20.61 21.77
C ALA A 866 5.37 19.88 22.00
N ALA A 867 6.17 19.70 20.96
CA ALA A 867 7.48 19.05 21.06
C ALA A 867 8.46 19.87 21.93
N ARG A 868 8.45 21.20 21.81
CA ARG A 868 9.30 22.09 22.64
C ARG A 868 8.90 22.05 24.11
N ILE A 869 7.59 22.06 24.42
CA ILE A 869 7.11 21.93 25.81
C ILE A 869 7.50 20.57 26.40
N ARG A 870 7.43 19.47 25.63
CA ARG A 870 7.91 18.15 26.10
C ARG A 870 9.42 18.14 26.33
N ALA A 871 10.19 18.86 25.51
CA ALA A 871 11.62 19.01 25.73
C ALA A 871 11.90 19.74 27.06
N ALA A 872 11.15 20.81 27.36
CA ALA A 872 11.22 21.50 28.64
C ALA A 872 10.84 20.57 29.80
N ALA A 873 9.77 19.77 29.67
CA ALA A 873 9.39 18.77 30.66
C ALA A 873 10.49 17.72 30.90
N ALA A 874 11.19 17.30 29.84
CA ALA A 874 12.32 16.38 29.94
C ALA A 874 13.52 17.00 30.66
N ILE A 875 13.80 18.29 30.43
CA ILE A 875 14.88 19.03 31.12
C ILE A 875 14.58 19.14 32.61
N VAL A 876 13.35 19.50 32.99
CA VAL A 876 12.90 19.55 34.39
C VAL A 876 13.09 18.21 35.11
N ARG A 877 12.99 17.08 34.39
CA ARG A 877 13.23 15.73 34.94
C ARG A 877 14.70 15.35 35.07
N GLN A 878 15.57 15.84 34.18
CA GLN A 878 16.94 15.32 34.00
C GLN A 878 17.98 15.89 34.97
N GLU A 879 17.70 16.98 35.69
CA GLU A 879 18.67 17.68 36.55
C GLU A 879 19.09 16.95 37.85
N ASN A 880 19.11 15.61 37.84
CA ASN A 880 19.59 14.76 38.94
C ASN A 880 20.82 13.91 38.55
N VAL A 881 21.60 14.34 37.56
CA VAL A 881 22.87 13.68 37.17
C VAL A 881 24.07 14.56 37.49
#